data_AF-A0A2D9DN60-F1
#
_entry.id   AF-A0A2D9DN60-F1
#
_cell.length_a   1.000
_cell.length_b   1.000
_cell.length_c   1.000
_cell.angle_alpha   90.00
_cell.angle_beta   90.00
_cell.angle_gamma   90.00
#
_symmetry.space_group_name_H-M   'P 1'
#
loop_
_entity.id
_entity.type
_entity.pdbx_description
1 polymer ?
#
loop_
_entity_poly.entity_id
_entity_poly.type
_entity_poly.pdbx_seq_one_letter_code
_entity_poly.pdbx_strand_id
1 'polypeptide(L)'
;MAAQKRLFLVDAYALIFRGYYAFIKNPRINSKGFDTSAIMGFMNSLFDVIRREKPDHLAVCFDKEGSEVRTELFSDYKANRDATPEPIMQGIPYIQSILKAMHIPVVELPGCEADDIIGTLAKQAEKENYQVYMVTPDKDFAQLVSENIFMYRPARMGNGIEIWGIPEVQKKFEVERPEQVIDFLGMMGDAVDNIPGLPGVGEKTAKKFLKQFGSMEELLANTDQLKGKMREKVETNAEQGILSKKLARIIIDCDVKFHAEDYELSMPDSEKVQELFDELEFRRLKDQFIKLFNGEEDNQTQVSNSPSAKKNEQTAGAGQFSLFGGDSSEKIESTNSRKTLKDTPHVYQKVDTGLGLRLFIQKLMKQKSVCFDTETTSLNPLEAQLVGIAFSWEGGKGYYLPFEDNIEKTQQLIELLRPFFESPEIEKIGQNLKYDIKVLDKYGIKVEGPTFDTMIAHYLINPDMRHNMDILAETYLNYTPQPISELIGKKGKNQKSMRDVPLAEQTEYAAEDADITFQLKEFFEKELDEAKTRKLFNEIEMPLVEVLADMEIEGINLDLDFLKKLSEALDRDIKELEAKIYEAAGEEFKISSPKQLGIILFEKLALVKKPKKTKTGQYSTSEDVLSYLAPEHEIVQHVLDYRGLVKLQNTYVDALPGQVEKSSGRVHTDYVQTIAATGRLSSNNPNLQNIPIRTERGRQVRKAFIPRSDDYVLLAADYSQIELRIIAALSEEETMIKAFKDGEDIHASTASQVFNVPLEEVTREQRSNAKTVNFGIIYGVSAFGLSNQTSLSRSESKELIDTYYKTYPKLSNYIADQVAYAREHGYVS
;
A
#
# COMPACT_ATOMS: atom_id res chain seq x y z
N MET A 1 22.57 19.50 -36.57
CA MET A 1 21.32 20.23 -36.28
C MET A 1 21.21 20.31 -34.77
N ALA A 2 20.97 21.48 -34.18
CA ALA A 2 20.71 21.57 -32.75
C ALA A 2 19.48 20.71 -32.41
N ALA A 3 19.50 20.01 -31.28
CA ALA A 3 18.36 19.22 -30.84
C ALA A 3 17.14 20.14 -30.68
N GLN A 4 15.98 19.73 -31.21
CA GLN A 4 14.74 20.47 -31.09
C GLN A 4 14.34 20.55 -29.61
N LYS A 5 14.16 21.76 -29.08
CA LYS A 5 13.82 21.97 -27.66
C LYS A 5 12.42 21.43 -27.36
N ARG A 6 12.25 20.87 -26.16
CA ARG A 6 11.02 20.20 -25.73
C ARG A 6 10.27 21.04 -24.71
N LEU A 7 9.03 21.40 -25.04
CA LEU A 7 8.11 22.14 -24.18
C LEU A 7 7.04 21.20 -23.62
N PHE A 8 6.82 21.21 -22.32
CA PHE A 8 5.76 20.47 -21.65
C PHE A 8 4.72 21.43 -21.08
N LEU A 9 3.47 21.27 -21.50
CA LEU A 9 2.34 22.08 -21.03
C LEU A 9 1.42 21.18 -20.20
N VAL A 10 1.33 21.46 -18.91
CA VAL A 10 0.62 20.63 -17.93
C VAL A 10 -0.76 21.19 -17.64
N ASP A 11 -1.78 20.36 -17.81
CA ASP A 11 -3.15 20.61 -17.37
C ASP A 11 -3.25 20.37 -15.85
N ALA A 12 -3.38 21.45 -15.09
CA ALA A 12 -3.35 21.39 -13.63
C ALA A 12 -4.52 20.60 -13.07
N TYR A 13 -5.74 20.95 -13.48
CA TYR A 13 -6.96 20.37 -12.90
C TYR A 13 -7.05 18.87 -13.19
N ALA A 14 -6.69 18.42 -14.40
CA ALA A 14 -6.70 16.99 -14.69
C ALA A 14 -5.74 16.19 -13.81
N LEU A 15 -4.57 16.74 -13.47
CA LEU A 15 -3.63 16.09 -12.55
C LEU A 15 -4.06 16.20 -11.09
N ILE A 16 -4.64 17.32 -10.67
CA ILE A 16 -5.12 17.55 -9.29
C ILE A 16 -6.28 16.61 -8.96
N PHE A 17 -7.33 16.57 -9.80
CA PHE A 17 -8.47 15.68 -9.61
C PHE A 17 -8.02 14.21 -9.61
N ARG A 18 -7.13 13.84 -10.52
CA ARG A 18 -6.55 12.50 -10.56
C ARG A 18 -5.79 12.16 -9.28
N GLY A 19 -4.99 13.09 -8.77
CA GLY A 19 -4.27 12.94 -7.51
C GLY A 19 -5.23 12.73 -6.34
N TYR A 20 -6.22 13.60 -6.21
CA TYR A 20 -7.24 13.53 -5.17
C TYR A 20 -8.02 12.20 -5.19
N TYR A 21 -8.57 11.80 -6.34
CA TYR A 21 -9.34 10.56 -6.44
C TYR A 21 -8.48 9.29 -6.30
N ALA A 22 -7.16 9.37 -6.50
CA ALA A 22 -6.26 8.25 -6.20
C ALA A 22 -6.17 7.98 -4.68
N PHE A 23 -6.37 9.00 -3.85
CA PHE A 23 -6.31 8.92 -2.39
C PHE A 23 -7.68 9.02 -1.71
N ILE A 24 -8.79 9.12 -2.45
CA ILE A 24 -10.13 9.30 -1.85
C ILE A 24 -10.54 8.20 -0.86
N LYS A 25 -10.02 6.97 -1.02
CA LYS A 25 -10.27 5.85 -0.10
C LYS A 25 -9.42 5.89 1.17
N ASN A 26 -8.30 6.62 1.13
CA ASN A 26 -7.40 6.81 2.26
C ASN A 26 -6.74 8.20 2.12
N PRO A 27 -7.48 9.27 2.49
CA PRO A 27 -7.01 10.64 2.36
C PRO A 27 -5.74 10.88 3.19
N ARG A 28 -4.82 11.70 2.67
CA ARG A 28 -3.62 12.11 3.39
C ARG A 28 -3.89 13.38 4.16
N ILE A 29 -4.22 13.21 5.42
CA ILE A 29 -4.46 14.32 6.35
C ILE A 29 -3.18 14.54 7.15
N ASN A 30 -2.71 15.80 7.21
CA ASN A 30 -1.55 16.16 8.03
C ASN A 30 -1.92 16.32 9.52
N SER A 31 -0.93 16.54 10.39
CA SER A 31 -1.15 16.73 11.83
C SER A 31 -2.13 17.86 12.20
N LYS A 32 -2.36 18.83 11.31
CA LYS A 32 -3.28 19.96 11.49
C LYS A 32 -4.72 19.66 11.03
N GLY A 33 -5.01 18.43 10.57
CA GLY A 33 -6.31 18.07 10.03
C GLY A 33 -6.56 18.52 8.58
N PHE A 34 -5.52 18.97 7.86
CA PHE A 34 -5.63 19.45 6.47
C PHE A 34 -5.42 18.30 5.48
N ASP A 35 -6.34 18.13 4.52
CA ASP A 35 -6.23 17.12 3.47
C ASP A 35 -5.26 17.56 2.36
N THR A 36 -4.09 16.92 2.36
CA THR A 36 -2.97 17.20 1.45
C THR A 36 -2.97 16.31 0.20
N SER A 37 -3.98 15.45 0.03
CA SER A 37 -4.04 14.41 -1.02
C SER A 37 -3.89 14.98 -2.43
N ALA A 38 -4.59 16.07 -2.71
CA ALA A 38 -4.60 16.74 -4.01
C ALA A 38 -3.22 17.29 -4.37
N ILE A 39 -2.56 17.95 -3.42
CA ILE A 39 -1.23 18.54 -3.56
C ILE A 39 -0.20 17.42 -3.78
N MET A 40 -0.23 16.38 -2.94
CA MET A 40 0.70 15.26 -3.03
C MET A 40 0.58 14.52 -4.37
N GLY A 41 -0.64 14.26 -4.84
CA GLY A 41 -0.87 13.58 -6.11
C GLY A 41 -0.41 14.39 -7.33
N PHE A 42 -0.64 15.72 -7.30
CA PHE A 42 -0.16 16.63 -8.32
C PHE A 42 1.38 16.67 -8.37
N MET A 43 2.05 16.90 -7.22
CA MET A 43 3.50 17.01 -7.15
C MET A 43 4.22 15.73 -7.58
N ASN A 44 3.72 14.55 -7.19
CA ASN A 44 4.27 13.28 -7.66
C ASN A 44 4.20 13.14 -9.19
N SER A 45 3.09 13.58 -9.79
CA SER A 45 2.90 13.51 -11.24
C SER A 45 3.85 14.47 -11.96
N LEU A 46 4.01 15.69 -11.43
CA LEU A 46 4.91 16.71 -11.97
C LEU A 46 6.39 16.26 -11.88
N PHE A 47 6.82 15.76 -10.72
CA PHE A 47 8.17 15.25 -10.53
C PHE A 47 8.48 14.04 -11.43
N ASP A 48 7.50 13.17 -11.69
CA ASP A 48 7.70 12.06 -12.61
C ASP A 48 7.93 12.53 -14.05
N VAL A 49 7.23 13.59 -14.50
CA VAL A 49 7.48 14.23 -15.81
C VAL A 49 8.88 14.84 -15.86
N ILE A 50 9.25 15.66 -14.87
CA ILE A 50 10.56 16.31 -14.81
C ILE A 50 11.70 15.27 -14.83
N ARG A 51 11.58 14.24 -13.99
CA ARG A 51 12.61 13.20 -13.85
C ARG A 51 12.83 12.39 -15.13
N ARG A 52 11.73 11.96 -15.77
CA ARG A 52 11.80 11.05 -16.93
C ARG A 52 12.14 11.79 -18.20
N GLU A 53 11.46 12.91 -18.43
CA GLU A 53 11.49 13.60 -19.70
C GLU A 53 12.56 14.68 -19.75
N LYS A 54 13.00 15.20 -18.59
CA LYS A 54 13.98 16.28 -18.47
C LYS A 54 13.65 17.43 -19.44
N PRO A 55 12.48 18.06 -19.28
CA PRO A 55 11.98 19.05 -20.22
C PRO A 55 12.89 20.28 -20.24
N ASP A 56 13.13 20.85 -21.43
CA ASP A 56 13.83 22.12 -21.54
C ASP A 56 12.93 23.26 -21.03
N HIS A 57 11.63 23.18 -21.35
CA HIS A 57 10.64 24.20 -21.00
C HIS A 57 9.40 23.53 -20.41
N LEU A 58 8.80 24.13 -19.39
CA LEU A 58 7.67 23.57 -18.64
C LEU A 58 6.71 24.68 -18.19
N ALA A 59 5.41 24.47 -18.36
CA ALA A 59 4.37 25.37 -17.85
C ALA A 59 3.22 24.58 -17.23
N VAL A 60 2.53 25.17 -16.26
CA VAL A 60 1.31 24.62 -15.68
C VAL A 60 0.15 25.58 -15.93
N CYS A 61 -0.90 25.12 -16.60
CA CYS A 61 -2.07 25.92 -16.95
C CYS A 61 -3.24 25.61 -16.01
N PHE A 62 -3.91 26.64 -15.49
CA PHE A 62 -5.06 26.54 -14.60
C PHE A 62 -6.30 27.19 -15.22
N ASP A 63 -7.47 26.62 -14.90
CA ASP A 63 -8.76 27.26 -15.18
C ASP A 63 -8.96 28.46 -14.25
N LYS A 64 -9.44 29.58 -14.80
CA LYS A 64 -9.84 30.75 -14.01
C LYS A 64 -11.18 31.26 -14.51
N GLU A 65 -12.20 31.10 -13.68
CA GLU A 65 -13.58 31.56 -13.92
C GLU A 65 -14.32 30.87 -15.09
N GLY A 66 -13.74 29.80 -15.65
CA GLY A 66 -14.36 28.99 -16.72
C GLY A 66 -14.34 29.67 -18.08
N SER A 67 -15.05 29.10 -19.07
CA SER A 67 -15.13 29.67 -20.43
C SER A 67 -16.31 30.64 -20.56
N GLU A 68 -16.04 31.93 -20.74
CA GLU A 68 -17.07 32.93 -21.06
C GLU A 68 -17.73 32.64 -22.42
N VAL A 69 -16.90 32.33 -23.43
CA VAL A 69 -17.35 32.06 -24.80
C VAL A 69 -18.30 30.86 -24.87
N ARG A 70 -17.98 29.74 -24.20
CA ARG A 70 -18.85 28.55 -24.21
C ARG A 70 -20.14 28.77 -23.41
N THR A 71 -20.07 29.50 -22.30
CA THR A 71 -21.23 29.82 -21.46
C THR A 71 -22.20 30.77 -22.16
N GLU A 72 -21.69 31.76 -22.90
CA GLU A 72 -22.52 32.64 -23.75
C GLU A 72 -23.18 31.88 -24.91
N LEU A 73 -22.46 30.93 -25.51
CA LEU A 73 -22.97 30.11 -26.63
C LEU A 73 -23.99 29.06 -26.18
N PHE A 74 -23.84 28.52 -24.97
CA PHE A 74 -24.74 27.50 -24.43
C PHE A 74 -24.79 27.59 -22.90
N SER A 75 -25.88 28.15 -22.37
CA SER A 75 -26.05 28.44 -20.93
C SER A 75 -25.96 27.21 -20.03
N ASP A 76 -26.29 26.03 -20.56
CA ASP A 76 -26.28 24.79 -19.79
C ASP A 76 -24.92 24.07 -19.86
N TYR A 77 -23.90 24.66 -20.49
CA TYR A 77 -22.55 24.10 -20.55
C TYR A 77 -21.98 23.90 -19.14
N LYS A 78 -21.49 22.69 -18.84
CA LYS A 78 -21.01 22.27 -17.50
C LYS A 78 -22.01 22.49 -16.34
N ALA A 79 -23.30 22.77 -16.62
CA ALA A 79 -24.30 23.04 -15.59
C ALA A 79 -24.60 21.84 -14.67
N ASN A 80 -24.33 20.62 -15.14
CA ASN A 80 -24.51 19.37 -14.37
C ASN A 80 -23.22 18.91 -13.66
N ARG A 81 -22.15 19.72 -13.68
CA ARG A 81 -20.87 19.35 -13.06
C ARG A 81 -20.97 19.55 -11.55
N ASP A 82 -20.63 18.51 -10.79
CA ASP A 82 -20.52 18.61 -9.34
C ASP A 82 -19.50 19.70 -8.95
N ALA A 83 -19.78 20.41 -7.86
CA ALA A 83 -18.86 21.41 -7.34
C ALA A 83 -17.50 20.78 -7.01
N THR A 84 -16.41 21.50 -7.31
CA THR A 84 -15.06 21.05 -6.97
C THR A 84 -14.97 20.77 -5.46
N PRO A 85 -14.51 19.57 -5.05
CA PRO A 85 -14.36 19.23 -3.64
C PRO A 85 -13.55 20.27 -2.85
N GLU A 86 -13.98 20.58 -1.64
CA GLU A 86 -13.33 21.57 -0.77
C GLU A 86 -11.83 21.30 -0.56
N PRO A 87 -11.35 20.05 -0.35
CA PRO A 87 -9.92 19.76 -0.24
C PRO A 87 -9.10 20.18 -1.48
N ILE A 88 -9.68 20.06 -2.67
CA ILE A 88 -9.03 20.51 -3.91
C ILE A 88 -8.94 22.04 -3.92
N MET A 89 -10.02 22.73 -3.58
CA MET A 89 -10.04 24.19 -3.53
C MET A 89 -9.01 24.76 -2.54
N GLN A 90 -8.90 24.16 -1.36
CA GLN A 90 -7.91 24.57 -0.35
C GLN A 90 -6.47 24.20 -0.76
N GLY A 91 -6.28 23.14 -1.56
CA GLY A 91 -4.97 22.71 -2.03
C GLY A 91 -4.38 23.54 -3.17
N ILE A 92 -5.20 24.16 -4.03
CA ILE A 92 -4.74 24.94 -5.21
C ILE A 92 -3.76 26.06 -4.84
N PRO A 93 -4.03 26.92 -3.82
CA PRO A 93 -3.08 27.97 -3.43
C PRO A 93 -1.70 27.45 -3.04
N TYR A 94 -1.63 26.30 -2.36
CA TYR A 94 -0.36 25.65 -2.02
C TYR A 94 0.37 25.14 -3.27
N ILE A 95 -0.36 24.52 -4.20
CA ILE A 95 0.22 24.07 -5.48
C ILE A 95 0.82 25.26 -6.24
N GLN A 96 0.08 26.36 -6.39
CA GLN A 96 0.58 27.57 -7.06
C GLN A 96 1.79 28.16 -6.35
N SER A 97 1.80 28.16 -5.01
CA SER A 97 2.94 28.64 -4.21
C SER A 97 4.18 27.78 -4.40
N ILE A 98 4.02 26.45 -4.44
CA ILE A 98 5.12 25.51 -4.72
C ILE A 98 5.65 25.70 -6.13
N LEU A 99 4.77 25.80 -7.15
CA LEU A 99 5.18 26.02 -8.55
C LEU A 99 5.96 27.33 -8.70
N LYS A 100 5.51 28.40 -8.04
CA LYS A 100 6.21 29.69 -8.02
C LYS A 100 7.59 29.57 -7.37
N ALA A 101 7.71 28.86 -6.25
CA ALA A 101 9.00 28.61 -5.62
C ALA A 101 9.91 27.72 -6.49
N MET A 102 9.32 26.86 -7.33
CA MET A 102 10.05 26.07 -8.31
C MET A 102 10.43 26.83 -9.59
N HIS A 103 10.08 28.11 -9.71
CA HIS A 103 10.19 28.90 -10.94
C HIS A 103 9.50 28.25 -12.16
N ILE A 104 8.42 27.50 -11.93
CA ILE A 104 7.58 26.96 -12.99
C ILE A 104 6.42 27.95 -13.21
N PRO A 105 6.25 28.51 -14.42
CA PRO A 105 5.19 29.47 -14.70
C PRO A 105 3.81 28.83 -14.53
N VAL A 106 2.96 29.53 -13.79
CA VAL A 106 1.53 29.28 -13.65
C VAL A 106 0.82 30.19 -14.65
N VAL A 107 0.18 29.60 -15.66
CA VAL A 107 -0.55 30.35 -16.70
C VAL A 107 -2.05 30.22 -16.45
N GLU A 108 -2.71 31.35 -16.26
CA GLU A 108 -4.16 31.45 -16.07
C GLU A 108 -4.66 32.71 -16.78
N LEU A 109 -5.80 32.61 -17.46
CA LEU A 109 -6.45 33.73 -18.14
C LEU A 109 -7.94 33.71 -17.80
N PRO A 110 -8.49 34.73 -17.12
CA PRO A 110 -9.92 34.80 -16.83
C PRO A 110 -10.77 34.64 -18.09
N GLY A 111 -11.84 33.84 -18.00
CA GLY A 111 -12.76 33.61 -19.11
C GLY A 111 -12.28 32.59 -20.16
N CYS A 112 -11.09 32.00 -19.96
CA CYS A 112 -10.55 30.91 -20.78
C CYS A 112 -10.25 29.68 -19.91
N GLU A 113 -10.45 28.48 -20.47
CA GLU A 113 -10.10 27.23 -19.81
C GLU A 113 -8.63 26.88 -20.06
N ALA A 114 -8.03 26.07 -19.18
CA ALA A 114 -6.66 25.59 -19.31
C ALA A 114 -6.45 24.88 -20.65
N ASP A 115 -7.47 24.20 -21.16
CA ASP A 115 -7.45 23.53 -22.46
C ASP A 115 -7.17 24.51 -23.61
N ASP A 116 -7.83 25.67 -23.57
CA ASP A 116 -7.69 26.73 -24.57
C ASP A 116 -6.33 27.43 -24.47
N ILE A 117 -5.86 27.65 -23.23
CA ILE A 117 -4.52 28.22 -22.97
C ILE A 117 -3.44 27.28 -23.50
N ILE A 118 -3.52 25.98 -23.17
CA ILE A 118 -2.56 24.98 -23.65
C ILE A 118 -2.62 24.86 -25.18
N GLY A 119 -3.83 24.84 -25.77
CA GLY A 119 -3.99 24.77 -27.22
C GLY A 119 -3.38 25.96 -27.95
N THR A 120 -3.58 27.17 -27.42
CA THR A 120 -2.99 28.41 -27.93
C THR A 120 -1.46 28.38 -27.83
N LEU A 121 -0.91 28.08 -26.65
CA LEU A 121 0.55 28.02 -26.42
C LEU A 121 1.21 26.93 -27.26
N ALA A 122 0.59 25.75 -27.39
CA ALA A 122 1.12 24.66 -28.20
C ALA A 122 1.26 25.06 -29.67
N LYS A 123 0.25 25.76 -30.23
CA LYS A 123 0.29 26.23 -31.62
C LYS A 123 1.27 27.39 -31.84
N GLN A 124 1.51 28.23 -30.84
CA GLN A 124 2.53 29.27 -30.90
C GLN A 124 3.94 28.67 -30.84
N ALA A 125 4.20 27.79 -29.88
CA ALA A 125 5.50 27.12 -29.73
C ALA A 125 5.86 26.21 -30.92
N GLU A 126 4.87 25.54 -31.52
CA GLU A 126 5.04 24.77 -32.77
C GLU A 126 5.58 25.65 -33.91
N LYS A 127 5.09 26.90 -34.05
CA LYS A 127 5.59 27.86 -35.07
C LYS A 127 7.02 28.30 -34.81
N GLU A 128 7.45 28.27 -33.55
CA GLU A 128 8.83 28.54 -33.13
C GLU A 128 9.73 27.29 -33.15
N ASN A 129 9.25 26.20 -33.77
CA ASN A 129 9.99 24.95 -33.96
C ASN A 129 10.29 24.19 -32.63
N TYR A 130 9.42 24.30 -31.63
CA TYR A 130 9.47 23.48 -30.41
C TYR A 130 8.72 22.16 -30.58
N GLN A 131 9.20 21.11 -29.92
CA GLN A 131 8.46 19.86 -29.74
C GLN A 131 7.59 19.98 -28.49
N VAL A 132 6.26 20.01 -28.65
CA VAL A 132 5.32 20.28 -27.57
C VAL A 132 4.67 19.00 -27.07
N TYR A 133 4.62 18.83 -25.76
CA TYR A 133 3.94 17.73 -25.08
C TYR A 133 2.83 18.28 -24.17
N MET A 134 1.58 18.04 -24.55
CA MET A 134 0.41 18.41 -23.75
C MET A 134 0.16 17.30 -22.72
N VAL A 135 0.45 17.56 -21.44
CA VAL A 135 0.37 16.60 -20.35
C VAL A 135 -1.05 16.59 -19.78
N THR A 136 -1.90 15.74 -20.36
CA THR A 136 -3.30 15.59 -19.95
C THR A 136 -3.83 14.20 -20.32
N PRO A 137 -4.73 13.59 -19.51
CA PRO A 137 -5.48 12.41 -19.92
C PRO A 137 -6.69 12.75 -20.82
N ASP A 138 -7.03 14.02 -21.02
CA ASP A 138 -8.25 14.42 -21.70
C ASP A 138 -8.16 14.17 -23.22
N LYS A 139 -9.08 13.33 -23.72
CA LYS A 139 -9.15 12.92 -25.12
C LYS A 139 -9.35 14.11 -26.06
N ASP A 140 -9.87 15.24 -25.57
CA ASP A 140 -10.25 16.38 -26.38
C ASP A 140 -9.03 17.07 -27.01
N PHE A 141 -7.88 17.02 -26.34
CA PHE A 141 -6.59 17.49 -26.85
C PHE A 141 -6.07 16.72 -28.06
N ALA A 142 -6.63 15.54 -28.36
CA ALA A 142 -6.25 14.80 -29.56
C ALA A 142 -6.55 15.59 -30.84
N GLN A 143 -7.45 16.59 -30.79
CA GLN A 143 -7.72 17.50 -31.91
C GLN A 143 -6.54 18.43 -32.28
N LEU A 144 -5.59 18.64 -31.36
CA LEU A 144 -4.46 19.57 -31.52
C LEU A 144 -3.17 18.90 -31.99
N VAL A 145 -3.13 17.56 -31.95
CA VAL A 145 -1.95 16.74 -32.29
C VAL A 145 -1.50 17.00 -33.73
N SER A 146 -0.20 17.18 -33.91
CA SER A 146 0.45 17.48 -35.20
C SER A 146 1.81 16.78 -35.28
N GLU A 147 2.65 17.13 -36.26
CA GLU A 147 4.00 16.57 -36.36
C GLU A 147 4.90 16.94 -35.17
N ASN A 148 4.69 18.12 -34.58
CA ASN A 148 5.49 18.63 -33.46
C ASN A 148 4.71 18.74 -32.13
N ILE A 149 3.38 18.51 -32.13
CA ILE A 149 2.54 18.54 -30.92
C ILE A 149 2.06 17.12 -30.61
N PHE A 150 2.40 16.66 -29.40
CA PHE A 150 2.09 15.33 -28.90
C PHE A 150 1.22 15.42 -27.65
N MET A 151 0.35 14.45 -27.47
CA MET A 151 -0.40 14.28 -26.23
C MET A 151 0.35 13.31 -25.31
N TYR A 152 0.68 13.75 -24.10
CA TYR A 152 1.41 12.98 -23.11
C TYR A 152 0.48 12.55 -21.98
N ARG A 153 0.10 11.26 -21.96
CA ARG A 153 -0.91 10.73 -21.02
C ARG A 153 -0.25 10.04 -19.82
N PRO A 154 -0.44 10.54 -18.59
CA PRO A 154 0.14 9.93 -17.39
C PRO A 154 -0.42 8.52 -17.10
N ALA A 155 0.48 7.61 -16.72
CA ALA A 155 0.28 6.18 -16.45
C ALA A 155 -0.94 5.84 -15.56
N ARG A 156 -2.01 5.26 -16.11
CA ARG A 156 -3.25 4.90 -15.36
C ARG A 156 -3.14 3.48 -14.77
N MET A 157 -3.35 3.34 -13.46
CA MET A 157 -3.43 2.05 -12.74
C MET A 157 -2.26 1.07 -13.03
N GLY A 158 -1.07 1.61 -13.33
CA GLY A 158 0.15 0.84 -13.59
C GLY A 158 0.38 0.41 -15.05
N ASN A 159 -0.35 0.95 -16.02
CA ASN A 159 0.09 0.96 -17.42
C ASN A 159 1.24 1.98 -17.60
N GLY A 160 2.10 1.79 -18.60
CA GLY A 160 3.14 2.78 -18.97
C GLY A 160 2.54 4.12 -19.40
N ILE A 161 3.39 5.15 -19.50
CA ILE A 161 3.03 6.44 -20.10
C ILE A 161 2.69 6.20 -21.57
N GLU A 162 1.62 6.81 -22.05
CA GLU A 162 1.23 6.76 -23.46
C GLU A 162 1.46 8.12 -24.09
N ILE A 163 2.28 8.18 -25.15
CA ILE A 163 2.46 9.37 -25.98
C ILE A 163 1.65 9.14 -27.25
N TRP A 164 0.69 10.02 -27.54
CA TRP A 164 -0.07 9.96 -28.79
C TRP A 164 0.43 11.02 -29.75
N GLY A 165 0.95 10.56 -30.89
CA GLY A 165 1.13 11.37 -32.09
C GLY A 165 0.00 11.10 -33.09
N ILE A 166 0.20 11.54 -34.33
CA ILE A 166 -0.76 11.37 -35.43
C ILE A 166 -1.21 9.90 -35.60
N PRO A 167 -0.30 8.88 -35.62
CA PRO A 167 -0.71 7.49 -35.84
C PRO A 167 -1.60 6.93 -34.72
N GLU A 168 -1.30 7.27 -33.47
CA GLU A 168 -2.07 6.80 -32.31
C GLU A 168 -3.47 7.41 -32.29
N VAL A 169 -3.59 8.71 -32.60
CA VAL A 169 -4.89 9.41 -32.71
C VAL A 169 -5.72 8.81 -33.84
N GLN A 170 -5.14 8.67 -35.04
CA GLN A 170 -5.80 8.04 -36.19
C GLN A 170 -6.32 6.64 -35.84
N LYS A 171 -5.49 5.82 -35.19
CA LYS A 171 -5.86 4.46 -34.78
C LYS A 171 -6.96 4.44 -33.70
N LYS A 172 -6.91 5.35 -32.72
CA LYS A 172 -7.84 5.37 -31.59
C LYS A 172 -9.24 5.82 -32.00
N PHE A 173 -9.31 6.90 -32.78
CA PHE A 173 -10.55 7.52 -33.21
C PHE A 173 -11.01 7.05 -34.59
N GLU A 174 -10.21 6.24 -35.30
CA GLU A 174 -10.50 5.79 -36.67
C GLU A 174 -10.73 6.95 -37.65
N VAL A 175 -9.96 8.03 -37.47
CA VAL A 175 -9.97 9.25 -38.28
C VAL A 175 -8.77 9.30 -39.21
N GLU A 176 -8.88 10.04 -40.32
CA GLU A 176 -7.78 10.24 -41.27
C GLU A 176 -6.84 11.37 -40.82
N ARG A 177 -7.37 12.39 -40.15
CA ARG A 177 -6.59 13.52 -39.62
C ARG A 177 -7.01 13.88 -38.19
N PRO A 178 -6.09 14.34 -37.32
CA PRO A 178 -6.41 14.74 -35.95
C PRO A 178 -7.53 15.79 -35.84
N GLU A 179 -7.67 16.71 -36.80
CA GLU A 179 -8.71 17.76 -36.71
C GLU A 179 -10.14 17.19 -36.78
N GLN A 180 -10.31 15.99 -37.35
CA GLN A 180 -11.62 15.31 -37.40
C GLN A 180 -12.06 14.78 -36.02
N VAL A 181 -11.19 14.81 -35.01
CA VAL A 181 -11.59 14.51 -33.63
C VAL A 181 -12.64 15.51 -33.14
N ILE A 182 -12.61 16.76 -33.61
CA ILE A 182 -13.63 17.78 -33.29
C ILE A 182 -15.00 17.35 -33.81
N ASP A 183 -15.06 16.86 -35.05
CA ASP A 183 -16.29 16.32 -35.63
C ASP A 183 -16.76 15.07 -34.87
N PHE A 184 -15.85 14.19 -34.48
CA PHE A 184 -16.16 12.99 -33.70
C PHE A 184 -16.80 13.35 -32.35
N LEU A 185 -16.20 14.26 -31.59
CA LEU A 185 -16.68 14.71 -30.29
C LEU A 185 -18.00 15.47 -30.43
N GLY A 186 -18.11 16.38 -31.42
CA GLY A 186 -19.32 17.12 -31.70
C GLY A 186 -20.51 16.22 -32.09
N MET A 187 -20.26 15.13 -32.82
CA MET A 187 -21.31 14.15 -33.18
C MET A 187 -21.76 13.33 -31.97
N MET A 188 -20.82 12.91 -31.12
CA MET A 188 -21.09 12.06 -29.96
C MET A 188 -21.72 12.82 -28.80
N GLY A 189 -21.35 14.09 -28.63
CA GLY A 189 -21.62 14.86 -27.42
C GLY A 189 -20.73 14.41 -26.24
N ASP A 190 -20.86 15.13 -25.13
CA ASP A 190 -20.23 14.79 -23.86
C ASP A 190 -21.20 15.06 -22.71
N ALA A 191 -21.64 14.00 -22.04
CA ALA A 191 -22.61 14.11 -20.95
C ALA A 191 -22.02 14.80 -19.71
N VAL A 192 -20.70 14.76 -19.51
CA VAL A 192 -20.03 15.37 -18.35
C VAL A 192 -20.07 16.89 -18.45
N ASP A 193 -19.76 17.41 -19.64
CA ASP A 193 -19.77 18.85 -19.93
C ASP A 193 -21.14 19.35 -20.43
N ASN A 194 -22.14 18.47 -20.42
CA ASN A 194 -23.48 18.72 -20.93
C ASN A 194 -23.52 19.15 -22.42
N ILE A 195 -22.59 18.65 -23.23
CA ILE A 195 -22.56 18.84 -24.68
C ILE A 195 -23.53 17.82 -25.32
N PRO A 196 -24.60 18.27 -26.01
CA PRO A 196 -25.72 17.38 -26.35
C PRO A 196 -25.44 16.39 -27.49
N GLY A 197 -24.59 16.74 -28.45
CA GLY A 197 -24.27 15.90 -29.61
C GLY A 197 -25.45 15.66 -30.57
N LEU A 198 -25.31 14.68 -31.46
CA LEU A 198 -26.38 14.23 -32.36
C LEU A 198 -27.15 13.05 -31.74
N PRO A 199 -28.48 13.13 -31.56
CA PRO A 199 -29.26 12.08 -30.92
C PRO A 199 -29.12 10.71 -31.60
N GLY A 200 -28.66 9.71 -30.84
CA GLY A 200 -28.47 8.34 -31.33
C GLY A 200 -27.14 8.09 -32.04
N VAL A 201 -26.24 9.07 -32.08
CA VAL A 201 -24.87 8.92 -32.56
C VAL A 201 -23.94 8.67 -31.37
N GLY A 202 -23.53 7.43 -31.17
CA GLY A 202 -22.44 7.08 -30.23
C GLY A 202 -21.11 6.87 -30.95
N GLU A 203 -20.06 6.50 -30.21
CA GLU A 203 -18.69 6.29 -30.72
C GLU A 203 -18.63 5.50 -32.05
N LYS A 204 -19.31 4.34 -32.12
CA LYS A 204 -19.28 3.49 -33.32
C LYS A 204 -19.94 4.15 -34.54
N THR A 205 -21.00 4.91 -34.31
CA THR A 205 -21.76 5.57 -35.36
C THR A 205 -21.00 6.80 -35.87
N ALA A 206 -20.40 7.58 -34.97
CA ALA A 206 -19.54 8.72 -35.32
C ALA A 206 -18.35 8.28 -36.19
N LYS A 207 -17.64 7.21 -35.80
CA LYS A 207 -16.55 6.60 -36.60
C LYS A 207 -17.00 6.23 -38.01
N LYS A 208 -18.16 5.59 -38.11
CA LYS A 208 -18.74 5.20 -39.40
C LYS A 208 -19.05 6.42 -40.28
N PHE A 209 -19.64 7.46 -39.71
CA PHE A 209 -19.98 8.69 -40.45
C PHE A 209 -18.74 9.44 -40.90
N LEU A 210 -17.71 9.55 -40.06
CA LEU A 210 -16.46 10.19 -40.45
C LEU A 210 -15.75 9.41 -41.56
N LYS A 211 -15.75 8.08 -41.50
CA LYS A 211 -15.19 7.24 -42.58
C LYS A 211 -15.93 7.38 -43.90
N GLN A 212 -17.23 7.68 -43.87
CA GLN A 212 -18.07 7.77 -45.07
C GLN A 212 -18.11 9.18 -45.65
N PHE A 213 -18.19 10.21 -44.80
CA PHE A 213 -18.46 11.60 -45.21
C PHE A 213 -17.31 12.56 -44.90
N GLY A 214 -16.32 12.16 -44.09
CA GLY A 214 -15.13 12.96 -43.79
C GLY A 214 -15.35 14.03 -42.70
N SER A 215 -16.46 14.76 -42.69
CA SER A 215 -16.76 15.77 -41.65
C SER A 215 -18.23 15.81 -41.25
N MET A 216 -18.56 16.53 -40.18
CA MET A 216 -19.95 16.77 -39.79
C MET A 216 -20.69 17.61 -40.83
N GLU A 217 -20.05 18.61 -41.42
CA GLU A 217 -20.67 19.44 -42.46
C GLU A 217 -21.01 18.63 -43.71
N GLU A 218 -20.11 17.73 -44.14
CA GLU A 218 -20.37 16.84 -45.28
C GLU A 218 -21.44 15.79 -44.98
N LEU A 219 -21.51 15.29 -43.74
CA LEU A 219 -22.62 14.44 -43.28
C LEU A 219 -23.96 15.18 -43.39
N LEU A 220 -24.01 16.44 -42.97
CA LEU A 220 -25.22 17.28 -43.02
C LEU A 220 -25.58 17.72 -44.46
N ALA A 221 -24.59 17.83 -45.35
CA ALA A 221 -24.83 18.12 -46.77
C ALA A 221 -25.34 16.89 -47.55
N ASN A 222 -25.06 15.67 -47.07
CA ASN A 222 -25.38 14.40 -47.74
C ASN A 222 -26.31 13.50 -46.92
N THR A 223 -27.29 14.08 -46.22
CA THR A 223 -28.23 13.32 -45.36
C THR A 223 -29.12 12.35 -46.13
N ASP A 224 -29.26 12.52 -47.45
CA ASP A 224 -29.99 11.64 -48.36
C ASP A 224 -29.41 10.21 -48.42
N GLN A 225 -28.12 10.04 -48.10
CA GLN A 225 -27.45 8.75 -48.04
C GLN A 225 -27.68 8.00 -46.72
N LEU A 226 -28.33 8.63 -45.73
CA LEU A 226 -28.69 8.02 -44.45
C LEU A 226 -30.04 7.28 -44.54
N LYS A 227 -30.15 6.11 -43.91
CA LYS A 227 -31.36 5.27 -43.95
C LYS A 227 -32.20 5.37 -42.67
N GLY A 228 -33.53 5.43 -42.83
CA GLY A 228 -34.51 5.28 -41.74
C GLY A 228 -34.52 6.43 -40.73
N LYS A 229 -34.92 6.13 -39.47
CA LYS A 229 -35.04 7.10 -38.36
C LYS A 229 -33.76 7.85 -38.01
N MET A 230 -32.59 7.37 -38.45
CA MET A 230 -31.31 8.06 -38.22
C MET A 230 -31.19 9.34 -39.06
N ARG A 231 -31.73 9.32 -40.29
CA ARG A 231 -31.76 10.49 -41.18
C ARG A 231 -32.58 11.62 -40.58
N GLU A 232 -33.81 11.32 -40.18
CA GLU A 232 -34.73 12.28 -39.55
C GLU A 232 -34.11 12.92 -38.30
N LYS A 233 -33.40 12.13 -37.48
CA LYS A 233 -32.73 12.63 -36.28
C LYS A 233 -31.55 13.56 -36.59
N VAL A 234 -30.75 13.25 -37.60
CA VAL A 234 -29.60 14.09 -38.00
C VAL A 234 -30.10 15.39 -38.66
N GLU A 235 -31.11 15.33 -39.52
CA GLU A 235 -31.70 16.51 -40.16
C GLU A 235 -32.38 17.44 -39.14
N THR A 236 -33.13 16.88 -38.19
CA THR A 236 -33.86 17.67 -37.17
C THR A 236 -32.92 18.32 -36.16
N ASN A 237 -31.73 17.76 -35.92
CA ASN A 237 -30.77 18.25 -34.92
C ASN A 237 -29.46 18.76 -35.55
N ALA A 238 -29.50 19.18 -36.83
CA ALA A 238 -28.33 19.66 -37.56
C ALA A 238 -27.65 20.85 -36.87
N GLU A 239 -28.44 21.86 -36.45
CA GLU A 239 -27.94 23.03 -35.73
C GLU A 239 -27.34 22.67 -34.37
N GLN A 240 -27.94 21.71 -33.67
CA GLN A 240 -27.43 21.20 -32.38
C GLN A 240 -26.10 20.45 -32.54
N GLY A 241 -25.93 19.70 -33.62
CA GLY A 241 -24.66 19.06 -33.95
C GLY A 241 -23.55 20.08 -34.19
N ILE A 242 -23.82 21.13 -34.98
CA ILE A 242 -22.86 22.20 -35.24
C ILE A 242 -22.53 22.98 -33.96
N LEU A 243 -23.51 23.26 -33.11
CA LEU A 243 -23.28 23.87 -31.79
C LEU A 243 -22.38 22.97 -30.92
N SER A 244 -22.66 21.66 -30.87
CA SER A 244 -21.86 20.70 -30.11
C SER A 244 -20.42 20.62 -30.62
N LYS A 245 -20.22 20.68 -31.94
CA LYS A 245 -18.88 20.76 -32.56
C LYS A 245 -18.13 22.03 -32.16
N LYS A 246 -18.83 23.18 -32.08
CA LYS A 246 -18.24 24.44 -31.60
C LYS A 246 -17.85 24.38 -30.13
N LEU A 247 -18.69 23.79 -29.27
CA LEU A 247 -18.42 23.64 -27.84
C LEU A 247 -17.22 22.72 -27.57
N ALA A 248 -17.12 21.61 -28.32
CA ALA A 248 -16.01 20.65 -28.20
C ALA A 248 -14.69 21.10 -28.84
N ARG A 249 -14.68 22.23 -29.58
CA ARG A 249 -13.46 22.77 -30.18
C ARG A 249 -12.66 23.52 -29.11
N ILE A 250 -11.38 23.17 -29.00
CA ILE A 250 -10.41 23.94 -28.20
C ILE A 250 -10.07 25.23 -28.96
N ILE A 251 -10.14 26.37 -28.26
CA ILE A 251 -9.82 27.70 -28.76
C ILE A 251 -8.28 27.83 -28.79
N ILE A 252 -7.74 28.31 -29.90
CA ILE A 252 -6.27 28.35 -30.15
C ILE A 252 -5.72 29.77 -30.34
N ASP A 253 -6.55 30.78 -30.06
CA ASP A 253 -6.29 32.20 -30.25
C ASP A 253 -6.62 33.03 -29.01
N CYS A 254 -6.44 32.46 -27.81
CA CYS A 254 -6.52 33.17 -26.54
C CYS A 254 -5.45 34.29 -26.44
N ASP A 255 -5.69 35.30 -25.60
CA ASP A 255 -4.75 36.41 -25.35
C ASP A 255 -3.60 35.99 -24.40
N VAL A 256 -2.90 34.91 -24.77
CA VAL A 256 -1.68 34.43 -24.15
C VAL A 256 -0.57 34.37 -25.19
N LYS A 257 0.65 34.76 -24.81
CA LYS A 257 1.82 34.78 -25.71
C LYS A 257 2.91 33.86 -25.20
N PHE A 258 3.41 33.01 -26.09
CA PHE A 258 4.57 32.18 -25.82
C PHE A 258 5.84 33.01 -25.96
N HIS A 259 6.57 33.15 -24.85
CA HIS A 259 7.90 33.73 -24.79
C HIS A 259 8.84 32.69 -24.16
N ALA A 260 9.69 32.05 -24.96
CA ALA A 260 10.46 30.88 -24.56
C ALA A 260 11.21 31.03 -23.21
N GLU A 261 11.79 32.21 -22.94
CA GLU A 261 12.53 32.50 -21.70
C GLU A 261 11.67 32.35 -20.44
N ASP A 262 10.37 32.66 -20.52
CA ASP A 262 9.45 32.58 -19.37
C ASP A 262 9.09 31.14 -18.99
N TYR A 263 9.37 30.18 -19.87
CA TYR A 263 9.02 28.77 -19.71
C TYR A 263 10.24 27.88 -19.48
N GLU A 264 11.46 28.42 -19.47
CA GLU A 264 12.68 27.64 -19.26
C GLU A 264 12.72 27.03 -17.85
N LEU A 265 12.99 25.72 -17.76
CA LEU A 265 13.09 25.05 -16.47
C LEU A 265 14.39 25.46 -15.78
N SER A 266 14.29 26.41 -14.85
CA SER A 266 15.43 26.95 -14.09
C SER A 266 15.59 26.29 -12.72
N MET A 267 16.70 26.60 -12.03
CA MET A 267 16.93 26.10 -10.68
C MET A 267 15.92 26.71 -9.70
N PRO A 268 15.24 25.89 -8.87
CA PRO A 268 14.20 26.34 -7.95
C PRO A 268 14.77 27.04 -6.70
N ASP A 269 13.95 27.85 -6.04
CA ASP A 269 14.23 28.40 -4.69
C ASP A 269 14.13 27.26 -3.65
N SER A 270 15.27 26.62 -3.41
CA SER A 270 15.33 25.40 -2.61
C SER A 270 14.92 25.60 -1.17
N GLU A 271 15.10 26.78 -0.59
CA GLU A 271 14.69 27.06 0.80
C GLU A 271 13.17 27.16 0.88
N LYS A 272 12.55 27.96 0.01
CA LYS A 272 11.08 28.13 0.02
C LYS A 272 10.31 26.85 -0.32
N VAL A 273 10.81 26.04 -1.26
CA VAL A 273 10.16 24.75 -1.58
C VAL A 273 10.21 23.81 -0.37
N GLN A 274 11.34 23.79 0.35
CA GLN A 274 11.49 22.95 1.54
C GLN A 274 10.59 23.42 2.69
N GLU A 275 10.48 24.73 2.93
CA GLU A 275 9.56 25.29 3.93
C GLU A 275 8.10 24.87 3.67
N LEU A 276 7.65 24.99 2.41
CA LEU A 276 6.29 24.59 2.02
C LEU A 276 6.08 23.08 2.16
N PHE A 277 7.08 22.25 1.86
CA PHE A 277 6.99 20.81 2.06
C PHE A 277 7.04 20.39 3.52
N ASP A 278 7.76 21.12 4.38
CA ASP A 278 7.75 20.87 5.81
C ASP A 278 6.41 21.24 6.44
N GLU A 279 5.81 22.36 6.02
CA GLU A 279 4.46 22.77 6.44
C GLU A 279 3.39 21.74 6.06
N LEU A 280 3.53 21.12 4.88
CA LEU A 280 2.64 20.08 4.37
C LEU A 280 3.02 18.66 4.83
N GLU A 281 4.09 18.50 5.61
CA GLU A 281 4.61 17.22 6.13
C GLU A 281 5.06 16.22 5.03
N PHE A 282 5.49 16.74 3.89
CA PHE A 282 5.82 16.01 2.67
C PHE A 282 7.26 15.51 2.59
N ARG A 283 7.70 14.72 3.58
CA ARG A 283 9.09 14.25 3.68
C ARG A 283 9.63 13.56 2.43
N ARG A 284 8.87 12.60 1.89
CA ARG A 284 9.32 11.84 0.70
C ARG A 284 9.37 12.70 -0.57
N LEU A 285 8.48 13.69 -0.70
CA LEU A 285 8.50 14.63 -1.83
C LEU A 285 9.66 15.63 -1.68
N LYS A 286 9.97 16.04 -0.44
CA LYS A 286 11.17 16.82 -0.13
C LYS A 286 12.45 16.07 -0.55
N ASP A 287 12.57 14.79 -0.17
CA ASP A 287 13.72 13.96 -0.60
C ASP A 287 13.82 13.83 -2.12
N GLN A 288 12.68 13.63 -2.80
CA GLN A 288 12.64 13.54 -4.26
C GLN A 288 13.05 14.86 -4.91
N PHE A 289 12.59 15.98 -4.38
CA PHE A 289 12.93 17.31 -4.88
C PHE A 289 14.43 17.58 -4.76
N ILE A 290 15.04 17.29 -3.61
CA ILE A 290 16.48 17.48 -3.40
C ILE A 290 17.28 16.60 -4.38
N LYS A 291 16.89 15.34 -4.57
CA LYS A 291 17.54 14.45 -5.55
C LYS A 291 17.42 14.95 -6.99
N LEU A 292 16.30 15.59 -7.35
CA LEU A 292 16.05 16.07 -8.70
C LEU A 292 16.85 17.33 -9.05
N PHE A 293 17.05 18.24 -8.09
CA PHE A 293 17.60 19.58 -8.37
C PHE A 293 18.97 19.85 -7.73
N ASN A 294 19.39 19.14 -6.68
CA ASN A 294 20.67 19.40 -5.99
C ASN A 294 21.79 18.38 -6.28
N GLY A 295 21.51 17.33 -7.05
CA GLY A 295 22.46 16.34 -7.61
C GLY A 295 23.77 16.05 -6.85
N GLU A 296 23.86 14.89 -6.19
CA GLU A 296 25.14 14.18 -6.14
C GLU A 296 25.37 13.50 -7.51
N GLU A 297 26.59 13.64 -8.05
CA GLU A 297 26.99 13.06 -9.33
C GLU A 297 26.83 11.53 -9.35
N ASP A 298 26.03 11.06 -10.30
CA ASP A 298 25.80 9.65 -10.60
C ASP A 298 27.06 9.04 -11.26
N ASN A 299 28.03 8.62 -10.44
CA ASN A 299 29.19 7.85 -10.89
C ASN A 299 28.73 6.46 -11.34
N GLN A 300 28.48 6.33 -12.66
CA GLN A 300 28.28 5.06 -13.33
C GLN A 300 29.50 4.15 -13.16
N THR A 301 29.47 3.27 -12.15
CA THR A 301 30.36 2.10 -12.13
C THR A 301 29.72 1.01 -12.97
N GLN A 302 30.29 0.76 -14.15
CA GLN A 302 29.99 -0.39 -14.99
C GLN A 302 30.12 -1.69 -14.17
N VAL A 303 29.01 -2.39 -13.96
CA VAL A 303 29.03 -3.75 -13.42
C VAL A 303 29.44 -4.70 -14.54
N SER A 304 30.74 -5.00 -14.60
CA SER A 304 31.25 -6.16 -15.32
C SER A 304 30.73 -7.44 -14.66
N ASN A 305 30.08 -8.29 -15.45
CA ASN A 305 29.71 -9.65 -15.10
C ASN A 305 30.92 -10.44 -14.56
N SER A 306 30.80 -10.94 -13.33
CA SER A 306 31.46 -12.17 -12.89
C SER A 306 30.66 -12.84 -11.76
N PRO A 307 30.48 -14.16 -11.80
CA PRO A 307 29.59 -14.87 -10.89
C PRO A 307 30.33 -15.18 -9.58
N SER A 308 29.78 -14.73 -8.46
CA SER A 308 30.10 -15.30 -7.16
C SER A 308 28.81 -15.51 -6.38
N ALA A 309 28.43 -16.78 -6.30
CA ALA A 309 27.32 -17.25 -5.49
C ALA A 309 27.56 -16.85 -4.03
N LYS A 310 26.72 -15.96 -3.50
CA LYS A 310 26.57 -15.73 -2.06
C LYS A 310 25.17 -16.19 -1.66
N LYS A 311 25.12 -17.20 -0.79
CA LYS A 311 23.92 -17.62 -0.06
C LYS A 311 23.43 -16.44 0.78
N ASN A 312 22.27 -15.89 0.45
CA ASN A 312 21.49 -15.11 1.41
C ASN A 312 20.71 -16.08 2.28
N GLU A 313 20.73 -15.86 3.61
CA GLU A 313 19.86 -16.57 4.55
C GLU A 313 18.39 -16.31 4.16
N GLN A 314 17.71 -17.36 3.72
CA GLN A 314 16.29 -17.33 3.38
C GLN A 314 15.50 -17.53 4.67
N THR A 315 14.90 -16.47 5.20
CA THR A 315 13.93 -16.56 6.30
C THR A 315 12.63 -17.18 5.81
N ALA A 316 12.21 -18.28 6.43
CA ALA A 316 11.02 -19.03 6.06
C ALA A 316 9.76 -18.13 6.13
N GLY A 317 9.05 -18.02 5.00
CA GLY A 317 7.78 -17.28 4.89
C GLY A 317 7.89 -15.77 4.61
N ALA A 318 9.09 -15.19 4.52
CA ALA A 318 9.28 -13.74 4.35
C ALA A 318 8.86 -13.19 2.97
N GLY A 319 8.72 -14.04 1.96
CA GLY A 319 8.47 -13.63 0.57
C GLY A 319 7.05 -13.11 0.27
N GLN A 320 6.14 -13.11 1.25
CA GLN A 320 4.72 -12.82 1.01
C GLN A 320 4.25 -11.44 1.52
N PHE A 321 5.06 -10.75 2.33
CA PHE A 321 4.78 -9.40 2.85
C PHE A 321 5.59 -8.27 2.20
N SER A 322 6.55 -8.58 1.31
CA SER A 322 7.39 -7.59 0.63
C SER A 322 6.70 -6.90 -0.56
N LEU A 323 5.46 -6.44 -0.35
CA LEU A 323 4.72 -5.59 -1.29
C LEU A 323 4.50 -4.16 -0.76
N PHE A 324 4.92 -3.89 0.49
CA PHE A 324 4.95 -2.55 1.08
C PHE A 324 6.31 -2.27 1.75
N GLY A 325 7.21 -1.62 1.01
CA GLY A 325 8.27 -0.73 1.51
C GLY A 325 9.39 -1.36 2.34
N GLY A 326 10.49 -1.72 1.69
CA GLY A 326 11.78 -1.87 2.36
C GLY A 326 12.35 -0.53 2.81
N ASP A 327 13.05 -0.55 3.95
CA ASP A 327 13.85 0.56 4.46
C ASP A 327 14.93 0.96 3.45
N SER A 328 14.84 2.21 2.99
CA SER A 328 15.96 2.92 2.40
C SER A 328 16.15 4.20 3.21
N SER A 329 16.93 4.10 4.30
CA SER A 329 17.46 5.25 5.02
C SER A 329 18.68 5.79 4.26
N GLU A 330 18.43 6.76 3.38
CA GLU A 330 19.45 7.68 2.90
C GLU A 330 19.27 9.01 3.62
N LYS A 331 20.34 9.49 4.26
CA LYS A 331 20.41 10.78 4.92
C LYS A 331 20.44 11.89 3.88
N ILE A 332 19.62 12.92 4.09
CA ILE A 332 19.87 14.28 3.63
C ILE A 332 19.60 15.16 4.85
N GLU A 333 20.53 16.05 5.20
CA GLU A 333 20.33 17.07 6.23
C GLU A 333 19.17 17.97 5.81
N SER A 334 17.97 17.69 6.32
CA SER A 334 16.86 18.64 6.27
C SER A 334 17.03 19.63 7.40
N THR A 335 16.90 20.92 7.11
CA THR A 335 16.57 21.92 8.12
C THR A 335 15.15 21.60 8.63
N ASN A 336 15.04 20.63 9.54
CA ASN A 336 13.80 20.30 10.22
C ASN A 336 13.48 21.42 11.20
N SER A 337 12.27 21.97 11.13
CA SER A 337 11.70 22.89 12.14
C SER A 337 11.33 22.18 13.47
N ARG A 338 11.58 20.86 13.55
CA ARG A 338 11.27 20.01 14.71
C ARG A 338 12.39 20.06 15.73
N LYS A 339 12.00 19.89 17.00
CA LYS A 339 12.94 19.73 18.10
C LYS A 339 13.70 18.40 17.99
N THR A 340 14.89 18.36 18.54
CA THR A 340 15.80 17.22 18.59
C THR A 340 16.50 17.17 19.94
N LEU A 341 17.34 16.15 20.13
CA LEU A 341 18.21 16.02 21.29
C LEU A 341 19.12 17.23 21.49
N LYS A 342 19.55 17.89 20.41
CA LYS A 342 20.57 18.97 20.47
C LYS A 342 20.01 20.32 20.91
N ASP A 343 18.73 20.60 20.67
CA ASP A 343 18.07 21.89 20.86
C ASP A 343 16.97 21.86 21.92
N THR A 344 16.64 20.68 22.46
CA THR A 344 15.69 20.53 23.57
C THR A 344 16.43 20.48 24.89
N PRO A 345 16.14 21.37 25.86
CA PRO A 345 16.72 21.27 27.20
C PRO A 345 16.28 19.97 27.90
N HIS A 346 17.25 19.16 28.30
CA HIS A 346 17.02 17.90 29.00
C HIS A 346 18.08 17.68 30.10
N VAL A 347 17.82 16.74 31.01
CA VAL A 347 18.74 16.29 32.05
C VAL A 347 18.84 14.78 32.00
N TYR A 348 19.77 14.29 31.19
CA TYR A 348 20.09 12.87 31.07
C TYR A 348 21.36 12.57 31.84
N GLN A 349 21.29 11.56 32.71
CA GLN A 349 22.39 11.25 33.62
C GLN A 349 22.67 9.76 33.72
N LYS A 350 23.95 9.43 33.65
CA LYS A 350 24.44 8.10 33.99
C LYS A 350 24.28 7.86 35.49
N VAL A 351 23.81 6.68 35.87
CA VAL A 351 23.77 6.20 37.25
C VAL A 351 25.09 5.51 37.59
N ASP A 352 25.85 6.12 38.50
CA ASP A 352 27.09 5.50 39.01
C ASP A 352 26.82 4.39 40.03
N THR A 353 27.66 3.35 39.99
CA THR A 353 27.63 2.24 40.95
C THR A 353 27.95 2.71 42.38
N GLY A 354 27.50 1.96 43.40
CA GLY A 354 27.75 2.28 44.80
C GLY A 354 26.67 3.15 45.42
N LEU A 355 27.02 4.34 45.93
CA LEU A 355 26.06 5.22 46.61
C LEU A 355 25.03 5.82 45.63
N GLY A 356 25.45 6.17 44.41
CA GLY A 356 24.59 6.73 43.36
C GLY A 356 23.41 5.81 43.04
N LEU A 357 23.71 4.54 42.71
CA LEU A 357 22.71 3.50 42.46
C LEU A 357 21.73 3.30 43.63
N ARG A 358 22.22 3.27 44.88
CA ARG A 358 21.32 3.12 46.04
C ARG A 358 20.34 4.28 46.18
N LEU A 359 20.81 5.51 45.97
CA LEU A 359 19.95 6.69 45.98
C LEU A 359 18.98 6.71 44.79
N PHE A 360 19.43 6.25 43.62
CA PHE A 360 18.59 6.08 42.45
C PHE A 360 17.46 5.09 42.71
N ILE A 361 17.76 3.88 43.19
CA ILE A 361 16.75 2.86 43.51
C ILE A 361 15.76 3.38 44.56
N GLN A 362 16.21 4.10 45.58
CA GLN A 362 15.31 4.73 46.56
C GLN A 362 14.36 5.77 45.94
N LYS A 363 14.80 6.48 44.90
CA LYS A 363 13.93 7.40 44.14
C LYS A 363 12.99 6.64 43.21
N LEU A 364 13.51 5.63 42.51
CA LEU A 364 12.79 4.77 41.59
C LEU A 364 11.60 4.09 42.28
N MET A 365 11.83 3.49 43.46
CA MET A 365 10.80 2.80 44.25
C MET A 365 9.71 3.74 44.84
N LYS A 366 9.88 5.06 44.75
CA LYS A 366 8.85 6.04 45.18
C LYS A 366 7.92 6.45 44.04
N GLN A 367 8.26 6.11 42.80
CA GLN A 367 7.46 6.47 41.64
C GLN A 367 6.27 5.53 41.51
N LYS A 368 5.18 6.04 40.93
CA LYS A 368 3.99 5.24 40.61
C LYS A 368 4.05 4.63 39.21
N SER A 369 4.73 5.31 38.31
CA SER A 369 4.86 4.92 36.91
C SER A 369 6.23 5.33 36.41
N VAL A 370 6.91 4.43 35.71
CA VAL A 370 8.27 4.62 35.23
C VAL A 370 8.40 3.98 33.85
N CYS A 371 8.87 4.75 32.88
CA CYS A 371 9.34 4.23 31.62
C CYS A 371 10.72 3.63 31.77
N PHE A 372 10.96 2.49 31.15
CA PHE A 372 12.27 1.89 31.02
C PHE A 372 12.50 1.37 29.61
N ASP A 373 13.77 1.28 29.22
CA ASP A 373 14.17 0.73 27.92
C ASP A 373 15.49 -0.03 28.06
N THR A 374 15.63 -1.15 27.34
CA THR A 374 16.82 -2.01 27.41
C THR A 374 17.72 -1.86 26.18
N GLU A 375 18.97 -1.46 26.43
CA GLU A 375 19.99 -1.41 25.40
C GLU A 375 20.74 -2.73 25.32
N THR A 376 20.91 -3.26 24.11
CA THR A 376 21.39 -4.64 23.92
C THR A 376 22.38 -4.80 22.77
N THR A 377 23.05 -5.95 22.72
CA THR A 377 24.06 -6.26 21.69
C THR A 377 23.49 -6.80 20.37
N SER A 378 22.23 -7.23 20.35
CA SER A 378 21.60 -7.92 19.21
C SER A 378 20.12 -7.58 19.16
N LEU A 379 19.49 -7.66 17.99
CA LEU A 379 18.03 -7.57 17.84
C LEU A 379 17.31 -8.88 18.20
N ASN A 380 18.04 -9.99 18.34
CA ASN A 380 17.49 -11.26 18.81
C ASN A 380 17.54 -11.29 20.34
N PRO A 381 16.40 -11.17 21.05
CA PRO A 381 16.39 -11.06 22.50
C PRO A 381 16.94 -12.32 23.20
N LEU A 382 16.84 -13.50 22.55
CA LEU A 382 17.32 -14.76 23.10
C LEU A 382 18.86 -14.83 23.15
N GLU A 383 19.54 -14.15 22.24
CA GLU A 383 21.01 -14.07 22.18
C GLU A 383 21.55 -12.74 22.74
N ALA A 384 20.73 -11.69 22.78
CA ALA A 384 21.08 -10.36 23.22
C ALA A 384 21.67 -10.32 24.63
N GLN A 385 22.78 -9.60 24.80
CA GLN A 385 23.34 -9.28 26.11
C GLN A 385 23.01 -7.83 26.47
N LEU A 386 22.75 -7.60 27.76
CA LEU A 386 22.38 -6.28 28.25
C LEU A 386 23.61 -5.37 28.24
N VAL A 387 23.45 -4.20 27.65
CA VAL A 387 24.43 -3.11 27.61
C VAL A 387 24.04 -2.02 28.60
N GLY A 388 22.74 -1.74 28.73
CA GLY A 388 22.23 -0.66 29.58
C GLY A 388 20.74 -0.81 29.84
N ILE A 389 20.26 -0.14 30.89
CA ILE A 389 18.82 0.13 31.05
C ILE A 389 18.64 1.62 31.30
N ALA A 390 17.80 2.26 30.49
CA ALA A 390 17.37 3.64 30.69
C ALA A 390 16.06 3.70 31.47
N PHE A 391 15.84 4.81 32.17
CA PHE A 391 14.64 5.07 32.94
C PHE A 391 14.21 6.53 32.82
N SER A 392 12.91 6.78 32.71
CA SER A 392 12.30 8.10 32.85
C SER A 392 10.96 8.04 33.56
N TRP A 393 10.62 9.07 34.31
CA TRP A 393 9.32 9.22 34.98
C TRP A 393 8.87 10.69 35.05
N GLU A 394 9.57 11.56 34.32
CA GLU A 394 9.31 13.00 34.24
C GLU A 394 9.89 13.51 32.92
N GLY A 395 9.08 14.18 32.11
CA GLY A 395 9.48 14.70 30.80
C GLY A 395 10.73 15.58 30.87
N GLY A 396 11.68 15.34 29.96
CA GLY A 396 12.97 16.04 29.90
C GLY A 396 14.02 15.52 30.89
N LYS A 397 13.76 14.41 31.60
CA LYS A 397 14.71 13.79 32.54
C LYS A 397 14.83 12.30 32.29
N GLY A 398 16.05 11.80 32.39
CA GLY A 398 16.33 10.39 32.12
C GLY A 398 17.58 9.91 32.85
N TYR A 399 17.61 8.61 33.15
CA TYR A 399 18.66 7.97 33.92
C TYR A 399 19.13 6.72 33.17
N TYR A 400 20.43 6.59 32.93
CA TYR A 400 21.00 5.42 32.26
C TYR A 400 21.88 4.62 33.20
N LEU A 401 21.57 3.33 33.38
CA LEU A 401 22.41 2.39 34.13
C LEU A 401 23.17 1.48 33.14
N PRO A 402 24.48 1.70 32.93
CA PRO A 402 25.28 0.85 32.07
C PRO A 402 25.66 -0.48 32.75
N PHE A 403 25.78 -1.53 31.94
CA PHE A 403 26.24 -2.86 32.34
C PHE A 403 27.57 -3.19 31.66
N GLU A 404 28.45 -3.86 32.40
CA GLU A 404 29.75 -4.28 31.88
C GLU A 404 29.64 -5.51 30.97
N ASP A 405 30.69 -5.80 30.20
CA ASP A 405 30.82 -7.05 29.45
C ASP A 405 31.25 -8.20 30.37
N ASN A 406 30.43 -8.47 31.39
CA ASN A 406 30.63 -9.54 32.34
C ASN A 406 29.28 -9.98 32.93
N ILE A 407 28.85 -11.18 32.56
CA ILE A 407 27.54 -11.74 32.94
C ILE A 407 27.35 -11.79 34.46
N GLU A 408 28.37 -12.18 35.23
CA GLU A 408 28.26 -12.28 36.69
C GLU A 408 28.05 -10.91 37.35
N LYS A 409 28.78 -9.89 36.89
CA LYS A 409 28.60 -8.51 37.37
C LYS A 409 27.26 -7.93 36.94
N THR A 410 26.85 -8.20 35.70
CA THR A 410 25.54 -7.80 35.17
C THR A 410 24.42 -8.42 36.00
N GLN A 411 24.53 -9.71 36.32
CA GLN A 411 23.59 -10.39 37.21
C GLN A 411 23.56 -9.72 38.60
N GLN A 412 24.71 -9.49 39.23
CA GLN A 412 24.73 -8.83 40.55
C GLN A 412 24.08 -7.44 40.54
N LEU A 413 24.26 -6.69 39.45
CA LEU A 413 23.72 -5.34 39.32
C LEU A 413 22.21 -5.36 39.05
N ILE A 414 21.73 -6.24 38.17
CA ILE A 414 20.31 -6.32 37.81
C ILE A 414 19.45 -6.86 38.96
N GLU A 415 20.01 -7.72 39.81
CA GLU A 415 19.35 -8.19 41.04
C GLU A 415 18.98 -7.03 41.99
N LEU A 416 19.74 -5.93 41.98
CA LEU A 416 19.40 -4.74 42.77
C LEU A 416 18.15 -4.01 42.24
N LEU A 417 17.80 -4.22 40.98
CA LEU A 417 16.60 -3.68 40.33
C LEU A 417 15.39 -4.62 40.39
N ARG A 418 15.56 -5.89 40.79
CA ARG A 418 14.46 -6.85 40.96
C ARG A 418 13.28 -6.28 41.75
N PRO A 419 13.46 -5.58 42.89
CA PRO A 419 12.33 -5.02 43.63
C PRO A 419 11.49 -4.01 42.84
N PHE A 420 12.07 -3.34 41.84
CA PHE A 420 11.32 -2.44 40.96
C PHE A 420 10.56 -3.23 39.89
N PHE A 421 11.24 -4.11 39.17
CA PHE A 421 10.63 -4.89 38.08
C PHE A 421 9.52 -5.81 38.56
N GLU A 422 9.71 -6.47 39.72
CA GLU A 422 8.72 -7.38 40.32
C GLU A 422 7.76 -6.67 41.29
N SER A 423 7.74 -5.32 41.31
CA SER A 423 6.78 -4.59 42.13
C SER A 423 5.37 -4.66 41.52
N PRO A 424 4.33 -5.11 42.25
CA PRO A 424 2.97 -5.09 41.75
C PRO A 424 2.33 -3.69 41.75
N GLU A 425 2.97 -2.70 42.39
CA GLU A 425 2.40 -1.36 42.59
C GLU A 425 2.89 -0.32 41.58
N ILE A 426 4.07 -0.53 41.00
CA ILE A 426 4.70 0.43 40.08
C ILE A 426 4.37 0.04 38.65
N GLU A 427 3.80 0.97 37.89
CA GLU A 427 3.53 0.81 36.46
C GLU A 427 4.83 0.90 35.64
N LYS A 428 5.03 -0.02 34.68
CA LYS A 428 6.18 -0.04 33.78
C LYS A 428 5.73 0.38 32.39
N ILE A 429 6.30 1.47 31.89
CA ILE A 429 6.05 1.98 30.55
C ILE A 429 7.21 1.56 29.64
N GLY A 430 6.91 1.26 28.38
CA GLY A 430 7.93 1.09 27.35
C GLY A 430 7.32 1.11 25.96
N GLN A 431 8.19 1.00 24.95
CA GLN A 431 7.81 0.86 23.56
C GLN A 431 8.21 -0.55 23.12
N ASN A 432 7.26 -1.39 22.71
CA ASN A 432 7.53 -2.80 22.38
C ASN A 432 8.12 -3.60 23.57
N LEU A 433 7.48 -3.47 24.74
CA LEU A 433 7.89 -4.05 26.03
C LEU A 433 8.16 -5.56 25.98
N LYS A 434 7.51 -6.27 25.04
CA LYS A 434 7.75 -7.70 24.82
C LYS A 434 9.23 -8.01 24.57
N TYR A 435 9.96 -7.12 23.90
CA TYR A 435 11.40 -7.28 23.69
C TYR A 435 12.16 -7.23 25.02
N ASP A 436 11.92 -6.18 25.80
CA ASP A 436 12.58 -5.94 27.09
C ASP A 436 12.31 -7.05 28.10
N ILE A 437 11.06 -7.52 28.17
CA ILE A 437 10.65 -8.64 29.04
C ILE A 437 11.48 -9.89 28.72
N LYS A 438 11.64 -10.23 27.44
CA LYS A 438 12.45 -11.40 27.02
C LYS A 438 13.93 -11.23 27.35
N VAL A 439 14.47 -10.02 27.23
CA VAL A 439 15.86 -9.73 27.60
C VAL A 439 16.07 -9.87 29.12
N LEU A 440 15.13 -9.38 29.92
CA LEU A 440 15.17 -9.45 31.38
C LEU A 440 14.99 -10.88 31.91
N ASP A 441 14.17 -11.71 31.26
CA ASP A 441 13.96 -13.12 31.62
C ASP A 441 15.26 -13.94 31.60
N LYS A 442 16.20 -13.60 30.69
CA LYS A 442 17.54 -14.24 30.64
C LYS A 442 18.36 -14.05 31.91
N TYR A 443 18.08 -12.98 32.66
CA TYR A 443 18.70 -12.70 33.96
C TYR A 443 17.78 -13.11 35.12
N GLY A 444 16.70 -13.85 34.85
CA GLY A 444 15.74 -14.31 35.83
C GLY A 444 14.94 -13.19 36.49
N ILE A 445 14.76 -12.05 35.81
CA ILE A 445 13.98 -10.91 36.29
C ILE A 445 12.62 -10.93 35.62
N LYS A 446 11.54 -10.92 36.41
CA LYS A 446 10.18 -10.81 35.90
C LYS A 446 9.69 -9.36 35.97
N VAL A 447 8.96 -8.94 34.95
CA VAL A 447 8.27 -7.65 34.94
C VAL A 447 6.84 -7.88 35.41
N GLU A 448 6.56 -7.55 36.67
CA GLU A 448 5.24 -7.69 37.27
C GLU A 448 4.54 -6.33 37.44
N GLY A 449 3.25 -6.36 37.77
CA GLY A 449 2.44 -5.15 37.98
C GLY A 449 1.89 -4.55 36.69
N PRO A 450 1.30 -3.35 36.75
CA PRO A 450 0.72 -2.70 35.57
C PRO A 450 1.80 -2.40 34.51
N THR A 451 1.49 -2.65 33.25
CA THR A 451 2.37 -2.33 32.12
C THR A 451 1.65 -1.43 31.12
N PHE A 452 2.40 -0.59 30.42
CA PHE A 452 1.89 0.26 29.36
C PHE A 452 2.85 0.24 28.18
N ASP A 453 2.41 -0.31 27.05
CA ASP A 453 3.17 -0.29 25.80
C ASP A 453 2.61 0.78 24.85
N THR A 454 3.43 1.80 24.55
CA THR A 454 3.05 2.92 23.67
C THR A 454 2.75 2.48 22.23
N MET A 455 3.42 1.42 21.74
CA MET A 455 3.18 0.87 20.41
C MET A 455 1.77 0.27 20.31
N ILE A 456 1.38 -0.50 21.33
CA ILE A 456 0.07 -1.14 21.41
C ILE A 456 -1.02 -0.09 21.65
N ALA A 457 -0.76 0.87 22.54
CA ALA A 457 -1.69 1.96 22.82
C ALA A 457 -2.05 2.72 21.54
N HIS A 458 -1.04 3.15 20.78
CA HIS A 458 -1.27 3.84 19.51
C HIS A 458 -1.93 2.94 18.46
N TYR A 459 -1.59 1.65 18.39
CA TYR A 459 -2.23 0.73 17.46
C TYR A 459 -3.76 0.65 17.68
N LEU A 460 -4.22 0.68 18.94
CA LEU A 460 -5.65 0.71 19.24
C LEU A 460 -6.33 2.04 18.91
N ILE A 461 -5.57 3.15 18.91
CA ILE A 461 -6.09 4.48 18.56
C ILE A 461 -6.18 4.63 17.04
N ASN A 462 -5.14 4.23 16.31
CA ASN A 462 -5.05 4.39 14.87
C ASN A 462 -4.26 3.23 14.24
N PRO A 463 -4.92 2.12 13.86
CA PRO A 463 -4.27 0.88 13.41
C PRO A 463 -3.64 0.95 12.02
N ASP A 464 -3.94 1.97 11.22
CA ASP A 464 -3.46 2.10 9.83
C ASP A 464 -2.11 2.84 9.72
N MET A 465 -1.71 3.54 10.78
CA MET A 465 -0.45 4.29 10.84
C MET A 465 0.71 3.41 11.29
N ARG A 466 1.96 3.83 11.07
CA ARG A 466 3.13 3.14 11.60
C ARG A 466 3.31 3.46 13.08
N HIS A 467 3.64 2.46 13.89
CA HIS A 467 3.68 2.57 15.35
C HIS A 467 5.09 2.64 15.94
N ASN A 468 6.13 2.88 15.13
CA ASN A 468 7.49 3.02 15.66
C ASN A 468 7.68 4.39 16.34
N MET A 469 8.44 4.40 17.43
CA MET A 469 8.61 5.56 18.31
C MET A 469 8.99 6.84 17.55
N ASP A 470 9.93 6.76 16.59
CA ASP A 470 10.38 7.93 15.82
C ASP A 470 9.21 8.65 15.13
N ILE A 471 8.34 7.88 14.46
CA ILE A 471 7.18 8.44 13.76
C ILE A 471 6.17 9.00 14.78
N LEU A 472 5.98 8.31 15.90
CA LEU A 472 5.08 8.77 16.96
C LEU A 472 5.58 10.07 17.60
N ALA A 473 6.87 10.18 17.91
CA ALA A 473 7.47 11.38 18.48
C ALA A 473 7.35 12.57 17.52
N GLU A 474 7.57 12.36 16.22
CA GLU A 474 7.47 13.43 15.24
C GLU A 474 6.03 13.92 15.04
N THR A 475 5.06 13.00 15.07
CA THR A 475 3.65 13.33 14.87
C THR A 475 3.04 13.97 16.12
N TYR A 476 3.30 13.43 17.30
CA TYR A 476 2.59 13.82 18.53
C TYR A 476 3.37 14.83 19.38
N LEU A 477 4.71 14.82 19.32
CA LEU A 477 5.56 15.72 20.13
C LEU A 477 6.27 16.79 19.30
N ASN A 478 6.14 16.76 17.96
CA ASN A 478 6.91 17.60 17.05
C ASN A 478 8.44 17.50 17.32
N TYR A 479 8.90 16.29 17.61
CA TYR A 479 10.25 15.96 18.03
C TYR A 479 10.82 14.85 17.15
N THR A 480 12.09 14.96 16.75
CA THR A 480 12.79 13.93 15.96
C THR A 480 13.87 13.29 16.83
N PRO A 481 13.66 12.04 17.30
CA PRO A 481 14.66 11.30 18.08
C PRO A 481 15.95 11.07 17.30
N GLN A 482 17.06 10.91 18.02
CA GLN A 482 18.32 10.55 17.40
C GLN A 482 18.22 9.13 16.81
N PRO A 483 18.48 8.90 15.51
CA PRO A 483 18.38 7.56 14.96
C PRO A 483 19.58 6.70 15.36
N ILE A 484 19.35 5.46 15.82
CA ILE A 484 20.40 4.52 16.27
C ILE A 484 21.53 4.33 15.23
N SER A 485 21.21 4.44 13.94
CA SER A 485 22.18 4.32 12.85
C SER A 485 23.29 5.37 12.86
N GLU A 486 23.11 6.48 13.58
CA GLU A 486 24.16 7.48 13.81
C GLU A 486 25.23 7.00 14.78
N LEU A 487 24.84 6.16 15.73
CA LEU A 487 25.72 5.62 16.76
C LEU A 487 26.44 4.37 16.26
N ILE A 488 25.68 3.42 15.70
CA ILE A 488 26.20 2.09 15.35
C ILE A 488 26.42 1.89 13.84
N GLY A 489 26.05 2.86 13.01
CA GLY A 489 26.15 2.77 11.55
C GLY A 489 24.94 2.10 10.88
N LYS A 490 24.99 2.02 9.55
CA LYS A 490 23.90 1.47 8.73
C LYS A 490 23.68 -0.02 9.01
N LYS A 491 22.41 -0.46 8.93
CA LYS A 491 22.01 -1.85 9.06
C LYS A 491 22.76 -2.74 8.06
N GLY A 492 23.45 -3.76 8.56
CA GLY A 492 24.23 -4.68 7.73
C GLY A 492 25.35 -5.36 8.50
N LYS A 493 26.16 -6.16 7.80
CA LYS A 493 27.23 -6.98 8.42
C LYS A 493 28.32 -6.18 9.15
N ASN A 494 28.44 -4.88 8.86
CA ASN A 494 29.45 -3.99 9.45
C ASN A 494 28.86 -3.03 10.49
N GLN A 495 27.58 -3.20 10.86
CA GLN A 495 26.96 -2.42 11.93
C GLN A 495 27.66 -2.75 13.26
N LYS A 496 28.01 -1.72 14.03
CA LYS A 496 28.64 -1.88 15.35
C LYS A 496 27.60 -2.33 16.38
N SER A 497 28.06 -2.79 17.54
CA SER A 497 27.19 -3.01 18.69
C SER A 497 26.98 -1.71 19.46
N MET A 498 25.86 -1.57 20.17
CA MET A 498 25.64 -0.45 21.09
C MET A 498 26.72 -0.39 22.18
N ARG A 499 27.30 -1.55 22.52
CA ARG A 499 28.43 -1.68 23.45
C ARG A 499 29.70 -0.97 22.97
N ASP A 500 29.87 -0.77 21.66
CA ASP A 500 31.05 -0.11 21.07
C ASP A 500 30.94 1.42 21.05
N VAL A 501 29.77 1.96 21.40
CA VAL A 501 29.47 3.40 21.40
C VAL A 501 30.05 4.05 22.68
N PRO A 502 30.56 5.29 22.66
CA PRO A 502 30.98 5.97 23.87
C PRO A 502 29.84 6.08 24.90
N LEU A 503 30.13 5.82 26.18
CA LEU A 503 29.11 5.78 27.24
C LEU A 503 28.29 7.06 27.39
N ALA A 504 28.87 8.22 27.09
CA ALA A 504 28.15 9.49 27.09
C ALA A 504 27.06 9.51 26.00
N GLU A 505 27.38 9.08 24.79
CA GLU A 505 26.41 8.98 23.68
C GLU A 505 25.36 7.90 23.94
N GLN A 506 25.74 6.76 24.55
CA GLN A 506 24.77 5.75 24.99
C GLN A 506 23.78 6.31 26.01
N THR A 507 24.28 7.12 26.95
CA THR A 507 23.45 7.73 28.01
C THR A 507 22.43 8.69 27.41
N GLU A 508 22.85 9.53 26.47
CA GLU A 508 21.98 10.50 25.80
C GLU A 508 20.88 9.79 24.98
N TYR A 509 21.26 8.83 24.14
CA TYR A 509 20.34 8.08 23.28
C TYR A 509 19.32 7.26 24.08
N ALA A 510 19.79 6.43 25.02
CA ALA A 510 18.88 5.53 25.74
C ALA A 510 17.95 6.32 26.69
N ALA A 511 18.45 7.40 27.29
CA ALA A 511 17.63 8.27 28.13
C ALA A 511 16.60 9.06 27.31
N GLU A 512 16.93 9.46 26.08
CA GLU A 512 16.00 10.05 25.12
C GLU A 512 14.86 9.07 24.81
N ASP A 513 15.16 7.81 24.46
CA ASP A 513 14.15 6.79 24.13
C ASP A 513 13.17 6.58 25.30
N ALA A 514 13.66 6.47 26.54
CA ALA A 514 12.83 6.33 27.73
C ALA A 514 12.00 7.60 28.05
N ASP A 515 12.56 8.80 27.86
CA ASP A 515 11.87 10.08 28.11
C ASP A 515 10.77 10.34 27.07
N ILE A 516 11.10 10.19 25.79
CA ILE A 516 10.15 10.36 24.69
C ILE A 516 9.01 9.35 24.80
N THR A 517 9.30 8.09 25.14
CA THR A 517 8.28 7.08 25.38
C THR A 517 7.37 7.44 26.57
N PHE A 518 7.93 7.98 27.66
CA PHE A 518 7.15 8.48 28.80
C PHE A 518 6.21 9.62 28.37
N GLN A 519 6.71 10.58 27.59
CA GLN A 519 5.90 11.70 27.08
C GLN A 519 4.79 11.21 26.15
N LEU A 520 5.07 10.27 25.23
CA LEU A 520 4.07 9.67 24.35
C LEU A 520 2.95 8.99 25.14
N LYS A 521 3.28 8.29 26.24
CA LYS A 521 2.28 7.68 27.12
C LYS A 521 1.29 8.70 27.67
N GLU A 522 1.72 9.89 28.06
CA GLU A 522 0.82 10.94 28.58
C GLU A 522 -0.20 11.43 27.53
N PHE A 523 0.14 11.35 26.24
CA PHE A 523 -0.78 11.63 25.14
C PHE A 523 -1.72 10.45 24.89
N PHE A 524 -1.17 9.25 24.67
CA PHE A 524 -1.97 8.08 24.30
C PHE A 524 -2.90 7.62 25.42
N GLU A 525 -2.55 7.85 26.68
CA GLU A 525 -3.44 7.54 27.79
C GLU A 525 -4.78 8.28 27.69
N LYS A 526 -4.76 9.54 27.27
CA LYS A 526 -5.97 10.35 27.06
C LYS A 526 -6.73 9.91 25.82
N GLU A 527 -6.01 9.68 24.72
CA GLU A 527 -6.62 9.25 23.45
C GLU A 527 -7.27 7.86 23.55
N LEU A 528 -6.72 6.93 24.35
CA LEU A 528 -7.34 5.63 24.61
C LEU A 528 -8.72 5.77 25.28
N ASP A 529 -8.90 6.76 26.16
CA ASP A 529 -10.19 7.04 26.80
C ASP A 529 -11.16 7.67 25.82
N GLU A 530 -10.70 8.61 24.98
CA GLU A 530 -11.50 9.25 23.92
C GLU A 530 -11.96 8.24 22.86
N ALA A 531 -11.07 7.33 22.45
CA ALA A 531 -11.36 6.24 21.53
C ALA A 531 -12.16 5.09 22.17
N LYS A 532 -12.39 5.13 23.50
CA LYS A 532 -13.07 4.07 24.29
C LYS A 532 -12.40 2.70 24.19
N THR A 533 -11.10 2.66 23.92
CA THR A 533 -10.32 1.42 23.77
C THR A 533 -9.52 1.06 25.03
N ARG A 534 -9.56 1.88 26.08
CA ARG A 534 -8.84 1.62 27.36
C ARG A 534 -9.13 0.25 27.98
N LYS A 535 -10.38 -0.21 27.91
CA LYS A 535 -10.76 -1.53 28.43
C LYS A 535 -10.07 -2.66 27.65
N LEU A 536 -10.09 -2.58 26.31
CA LEU A 536 -9.42 -3.54 25.43
C LEU A 536 -7.91 -3.56 25.69
N PHE A 537 -7.31 -2.38 25.84
CA PHE A 537 -5.89 -2.22 26.17
C PHE A 537 -5.53 -2.94 27.49
N ASN A 538 -6.25 -2.64 28.58
CA ASN A 538 -5.92 -3.15 29.91
C ASN A 538 -6.27 -4.65 30.10
N GLU A 539 -7.40 -5.11 29.55
CA GLU A 539 -7.92 -6.46 29.84
C GLU A 539 -7.49 -7.51 28.82
N ILE A 540 -7.08 -7.11 27.62
CA ILE A 540 -6.71 -8.04 26.53
C ILE A 540 -5.28 -7.80 26.06
N GLU A 541 -4.97 -6.61 25.53
CA GLU A 541 -3.71 -6.42 24.79
C GLU A 541 -2.48 -6.43 25.71
N MET A 542 -2.52 -5.74 26.86
CA MET A 542 -1.38 -5.71 27.79
C MET A 542 -1.12 -7.06 28.48
N PRO A 543 -2.13 -7.78 29.00
CA PRO A 543 -1.93 -9.14 29.51
C PRO A 543 -1.39 -10.10 28.45
N LEU A 544 -1.75 -9.91 27.18
CA LEU A 544 -1.29 -10.75 26.08
C LEU A 544 0.22 -10.58 25.81
N VAL A 545 0.82 -9.44 26.14
CA VAL A 545 2.27 -9.19 25.96
C VAL A 545 3.10 -10.24 26.71
N GLU A 546 2.79 -10.51 27.97
CA GLU A 546 3.50 -11.49 28.80
C GLU A 546 3.33 -12.91 28.25
N VAL A 547 2.10 -13.28 27.88
CA VAL A 547 1.81 -14.60 27.30
C VAL A 547 2.58 -14.81 25.99
N LEU A 548 2.65 -13.79 25.14
CA LEU A 548 3.43 -13.87 23.90
C LEU A 548 4.92 -13.93 24.19
N ALA A 549 5.44 -13.16 25.15
CA ALA A 549 6.84 -13.26 25.55
C ALA A 549 7.20 -14.69 26.00
N ASP A 550 6.40 -15.30 26.87
CA ASP A 550 6.58 -16.68 27.35
C ASP A 550 6.55 -17.70 26.21
N MET A 551 5.59 -17.57 25.28
CA MET A 551 5.49 -18.44 24.10
C MET A 551 6.74 -18.34 23.21
N GLU A 552 7.24 -17.12 23.01
CA GLU A 552 8.43 -16.84 22.22
C GLU A 552 9.70 -17.35 22.88
N ILE A 553 9.82 -17.25 24.21
CA ILE A 553 10.96 -17.79 24.99
C ILE A 553 10.96 -19.32 24.94
N GLU A 554 9.81 -19.98 25.12
CA GLU A 554 9.73 -21.45 25.11
C GLU A 554 10.03 -22.03 23.71
N GLY A 555 9.53 -21.39 22.64
CA GLY A 555 9.71 -21.83 21.26
C GLY A 555 9.10 -23.22 20.96
N ILE A 556 9.38 -23.79 19.79
CA ILE A 556 8.88 -25.11 19.38
C ILE A 556 10.00 -26.00 18.83
N ASN A 557 9.96 -27.29 19.20
CA ASN A 557 10.97 -28.26 18.78
C ASN A 557 10.72 -28.76 17.35
N LEU A 558 11.80 -29.10 16.63
CA LEU A 558 11.78 -29.43 15.21
C LEU A 558 12.60 -30.69 14.90
N ASP A 559 11.99 -31.65 14.20
CA ASP A 559 12.65 -32.86 13.70
C ASP A 559 13.42 -32.56 12.40
N LEU A 560 14.72 -32.26 12.56
CA LEU A 560 15.62 -31.91 11.47
C LEU A 560 15.89 -33.09 10.52
N ASP A 561 15.96 -34.31 11.04
CA ASP A 561 16.20 -35.50 10.23
C ASP A 561 14.99 -35.83 9.36
N PHE A 562 13.79 -35.66 9.89
CA PHE A 562 12.56 -35.79 9.13
C PHE A 562 12.47 -34.72 8.03
N LEU A 563 12.77 -33.46 8.32
CA LEU A 563 12.78 -32.40 7.30
C LEU A 563 13.79 -32.67 6.19
N LYS A 564 14.99 -33.15 6.53
CA LYS A 564 16.00 -33.53 5.52
C LYS A 564 15.48 -34.62 4.58
N LYS A 565 14.87 -35.69 5.12
CA LYS A 565 14.25 -36.75 4.33
C LYS A 565 13.09 -36.23 3.48
N LEU A 566 12.31 -35.29 4.01
CA LEU A 566 11.22 -34.65 3.27
C LEU A 566 11.75 -33.80 2.12
N SER A 567 12.86 -33.07 2.31
CA SER A 567 13.50 -32.29 1.24
C SER A 567 13.97 -33.20 0.10
N GLU A 568 14.63 -34.32 0.42
CA GLU A 568 15.04 -35.32 -0.58
C GLU A 568 13.85 -35.96 -1.32
N ALA A 569 12.70 -36.11 -0.67
CA ALA A 569 11.48 -36.59 -1.31
C ALA A 569 10.86 -35.55 -2.24
N LEU A 570 10.79 -34.29 -1.81
CA LEU A 570 10.30 -33.19 -2.64
C LEU A 570 11.19 -32.97 -3.86
N ASP A 571 12.51 -33.08 -3.73
CA ASP A 571 13.45 -33.01 -4.85
C ASP A 571 13.15 -34.04 -5.94
N ARG A 572 12.75 -35.25 -5.56
CA ARG A 572 12.37 -36.30 -6.53
C ARG A 572 11.07 -35.94 -7.25
N ASP A 573 10.06 -35.51 -6.51
CA ASP A 573 8.76 -35.12 -7.06
C ASP A 573 8.87 -33.91 -8.00
N ILE A 574 9.67 -32.91 -7.60
CA ILE A 574 9.94 -31.70 -8.40
C ILE A 574 10.61 -32.07 -9.72
N LYS A 575 11.61 -32.97 -9.70
CA LYS A 575 12.27 -33.46 -10.92
C LYS A 575 11.32 -34.24 -11.83
N GLU A 576 10.42 -35.03 -11.26
CA GLU A 576 9.41 -35.74 -12.04
C GLU A 576 8.44 -34.78 -12.73
N LEU A 577 7.95 -33.76 -12.01
CA LEU A 577 7.09 -32.73 -12.59
C LEU A 577 7.83 -31.89 -13.64
N GLU A 578 9.09 -31.55 -13.40
CA GLU A 578 9.93 -30.81 -14.33
C GLU A 578 10.09 -31.59 -15.66
N ALA A 579 10.35 -32.90 -15.60
CA ALA A 579 10.40 -33.76 -16.77
C ALA A 579 9.07 -33.78 -17.54
N LYS A 580 7.93 -33.91 -16.85
CA LYS A 580 6.58 -33.87 -17.48
C LYS A 580 6.28 -32.52 -18.14
N ILE A 581 6.70 -31.42 -17.51
CA ILE A 581 6.53 -30.06 -18.06
C ILE A 581 7.38 -29.89 -19.31
N TYR A 582 8.63 -30.36 -19.31
CA TYR A 582 9.50 -30.30 -20.49
C TYR A 582 9.01 -31.17 -21.64
N GLU A 583 8.51 -32.37 -21.35
CA GLU A 583 7.88 -33.23 -22.35
C GLU A 583 6.67 -32.55 -23.00
N ALA A 584 5.79 -31.95 -22.19
CA ALA A 584 4.62 -31.23 -22.68
C ALA A 584 4.96 -29.92 -23.42
N ALA A 585 6.05 -29.25 -23.06
CA ALA A 585 6.52 -28.02 -23.69
C ALA A 585 7.34 -28.26 -24.97
N GLY A 586 7.95 -29.43 -25.11
CA GLY A 586 8.84 -29.79 -26.22
C GLY A 586 10.24 -29.17 -26.14
N GLU A 587 10.57 -28.45 -25.07
CA GLU A 587 11.90 -27.89 -24.82
C GLU A 587 12.16 -27.68 -23.33
N GLU A 588 13.44 -27.56 -22.96
CA GLU A 588 13.85 -27.22 -21.60
C GLU A 588 13.91 -25.71 -21.41
N PHE A 589 13.43 -25.25 -20.26
CA PHE A 589 13.45 -23.84 -19.87
C PHE A 589 13.39 -23.71 -18.35
N LYS A 590 13.60 -22.50 -17.83
CA LYS A 590 13.50 -22.22 -16.40
C LYS A 590 12.03 -22.04 -16.00
N ILE A 591 11.40 -23.11 -15.48
CA ILE A 591 9.98 -23.14 -15.08
C ILE A 591 9.65 -22.08 -14.01
N SER A 592 10.61 -21.83 -13.11
CA SER A 592 10.50 -20.78 -12.08
C SER A 592 10.53 -19.35 -12.62
N SER A 593 10.87 -19.13 -13.91
CA SER A 593 10.87 -17.81 -14.55
C SER A 593 9.51 -17.52 -15.19
N PRO A 594 8.70 -16.56 -14.67
CA PRO A 594 7.41 -16.20 -15.26
C PRO A 594 7.53 -15.77 -16.73
N LYS A 595 8.63 -15.10 -17.09
CA LYS A 595 8.89 -14.65 -18.46
C LYS A 595 9.04 -15.80 -19.44
N GLN A 596 9.89 -16.79 -19.11
CA GLN A 596 10.11 -17.95 -19.99
C GLN A 596 8.85 -18.81 -20.06
N LEU A 597 8.26 -19.15 -18.91
CA LEU A 597 7.03 -19.92 -18.84
C LEU A 597 5.89 -19.26 -19.63
N GLY A 598 5.74 -17.93 -19.53
CA GLY A 598 4.72 -17.21 -20.27
C GLY A 598 4.87 -17.34 -21.79
N ILE A 599 6.10 -17.33 -22.32
CA ILE A 599 6.36 -17.52 -23.75
C ILE A 599 5.96 -18.95 -24.17
N ILE A 600 6.31 -19.96 -23.38
CA ILE A 600 5.93 -21.36 -23.64
C ILE A 600 4.41 -21.51 -23.73
N LEU A 601 3.70 -21.10 -22.66
CA LEU A 601 2.28 -21.33 -22.52
C LEU A 601 1.45 -20.52 -23.53
N PHE A 602 1.83 -19.27 -23.80
CA PHE A 602 0.96 -18.35 -24.52
C PHE A 602 1.42 -17.99 -25.93
N GLU A 603 2.71 -18.12 -26.27
CA GLU A 603 3.19 -17.92 -27.65
C GLU A 603 3.38 -19.25 -28.39
N LYS A 604 4.07 -20.22 -27.79
CA LYS A 604 4.37 -21.50 -28.44
C LYS A 604 3.18 -22.45 -28.44
N LEU A 605 2.64 -22.75 -27.26
CA LEU A 605 1.48 -23.64 -27.10
C LEU A 605 0.15 -22.94 -27.40
N ALA A 606 0.17 -21.59 -27.41
CA ALA A 606 -0.99 -20.76 -27.73
C ALA A 606 -2.28 -21.16 -26.98
N LEU A 607 -2.16 -21.51 -25.69
CA LEU A 607 -3.27 -22.04 -24.87
C LEU A 607 -4.46 -21.07 -24.79
N VAL A 608 -4.24 -19.77 -24.95
CA VAL A 608 -5.29 -18.74 -24.90
C VAL A 608 -5.12 -17.76 -26.06
N LYS A 609 -6.22 -17.42 -26.75
CA LYS A 609 -6.21 -16.46 -27.88
C LYS A 609 -5.81 -15.04 -27.49
N LYS A 610 -6.08 -14.63 -26.25
CA LYS A 610 -5.76 -13.29 -25.72
C LYS A 610 -5.21 -13.40 -24.28
N PRO A 611 -3.93 -13.78 -24.12
CA PRO A 611 -3.32 -13.95 -22.81
C PRO A 611 -3.19 -12.60 -22.08
N LYS A 612 -3.46 -12.60 -20.78
CA LYS A 612 -3.32 -11.41 -19.92
C LYS A 612 -1.83 -11.08 -19.76
N LYS A 613 -1.46 -9.81 -19.87
CA LYS A 613 -0.08 -9.33 -19.64
C LYS A 613 0.00 -8.54 -18.34
N THR A 614 1.17 -8.59 -17.71
CA THR A 614 1.55 -7.79 -16.54
C THR A 614 1.88 -6.36 -16.96
N LYS A 615 2.02 -5.47 -15.97
CA LYS A 615 2.38 -4.05 -16.15
C LYS A 615 3.69 -3.84 -16.93
N THR A 616 4.61 -4.82 -16.86
CA THR A 616 5.90 -4.81 -17.55
C THR A 616 5.85 -5.43 -18.96
N GLY A 617 4.65 -5.78 -19.45
CA GLY A 617 4.44 -6.37 -20.78
C GLY A 617 4.68 -7.88 -20.89
N GLN A 618 5.09 -8.55 -19.81
CA GLN A 618 5.27 -10.01 -19.76
C GLN A 618 3.91 -10.72 -19.62
N TYR A 619 3.76 -11.93 -20.15
CA TYR A 619 2.52 -12.70 -19.90
C TYR A 619 2.34 -12.98 -18.41
N SER A 620 1.10 -12.86 -17.94
CA SER A 620 0.73 -13.14 -16.56
C SER A 620 0.64 -14.63 -16.35
N THR A 621 1.61 -15.20 -15.64
CA THR A 621 1.55 -16.57 -15.15
C THR A 621 1.22 -16.59 -13.65
N SER A 622 0.34 -15.72 -13.16
CA SER A 622 -0.06 -15.74 -11.74
C SER A 622 -0.88 -17.00 -11.43
N GLU A 623 -0.93 -17.40 -10.16
CA GLU A 623 -1.72 -18.56 -9.73
C GLU A 623 -3.17 -18.45 -10.22
N ASP A 624 -3.83 -17.29 -10.01
CA ASP A 624 -5.20 -17.05 -10.49
C ASP A 624 -5.39 -17.27 -12.00
N VAL A 625 -4.41 -16.90 -12.82
CA VAL A 625 -4.50 -17.06 -14.29
C VAL A 625 -4.30 -18.52 -14.68
N LEU A 626 -3.33 -19.18 -14.05
CA LEU A 626 -3.03 -20.58 -14.34
C LEU A 626 -4.13 -21.52 -13.81
N SER A 627 -4.69 -21.26 -12.63
CA SER A 627 -5.77 -22.06 -12.03
C SER A 627 -7.03 -22.09 -12.89
N TYR A 628 -7.32 -21.03 -13.64
CA TYR A 628 -8.42 -21.02 -14.61
C TYR A 628 -8.16 -21.93 -15.82
N LEU A 629 -6.89 -22.11 -16.20
CA LEU A 629 -6.47 -22.89 -17.36
C LEU A 629 -6.15 -24.36 -17.03
N ALA A 630 -5.88 -24.66 -15.75
CA ALA A 630 -5.52 -25.98 -15.28
C ALA A 630 -6.53 -27.10 -15.63
N PRO A 631 -7.86 -26.88 -15.57
CA PRO A 631 -8.84 -27.91 -15.94
C PRO A 631 -8.79 -28.32 -17.41
N GLU A 632 -8.34 -27.43 -18.29
CA GLU A 632 -8.31 -27.66 -19.75
C GLU A 632 -6.92 -28.10 -20.24
N HIS A 633 -5.87 -27.86 -19.46
CA HIS A 633 -4.48 -28.04 -19.88
C HIS A 633 -3.62 -28.69 -18.80
N GLU A 634 -3.22 -29.95 -19.04
CA GLU A 634 -2.43 -30.75 -18.10
C GLU A 634 -1.08 -30.11 -17.75
N ILE A 635 -0.40 -29.50 -18.73
CA ILE A 635 0.87 -28.77 -18.49
C ILE A 635 0.70 -27.65 -17.46
N VAL A 636 -0.46 -26.99 -17.43
CA VAL A 636 -0.73 -25.90 -16.49
C VAL A 636 -0.92 -26.44 -15.08
N GLN A 637 -1.61 -27.58 -14.93
CA GLN A 637 -1.74 -28.28 -13.66
C GLN A 637 -0.35 -28.70 -13.12
N HIS A 638 0.49 -29.33 -13.95
CA HIS A 638 1.84 -29.72 -13.55
C HIS A 638 2.69 -28.52 -13.11
N VAL A 639 2.56 -27.36 -13.78
CA VAL A 639 3.25 -26.12 -13.42
C VAL A 639 2.78 -25.57 -12.07
N LEU A 640 1.48 -25.62 -11.79
CA LEU A 640 0.92 -25.21 -10.49
C LEU A 640 1.46 -26.11 -9.37
N ASP A 641 1.45 -27.43 -9.59
CA ASP A 641 1.95 -28.42 -8.63
C ASP A 641 3.46 -28.22 -8.40
N TYR A 642 4.25 -28.03 -9.46
CA TYR A 642 5.69 -27.74 -9.38
C TYR A 642 5.95 -26.50 -8.52
N ARG A 643 5.23 -25.40 -8.76
CA ARG A 643 5.39 -24.16 -7.97
C ARG A 643 4.99 -24.35 -6.51
N GLY A 644 3.92 -25.12 -6.27
CA GLY A 644 3.49 -25.48 -4.93
C GLY A 644 4.58 -26.23 -4.16
N LEU A 645 5.16 -27.26 -4.77
CA LEU A 645 6.23 -28.05 -4.14
C LEU A 645 7.52 -27.25 -3.96
N VAL A 646 7.97 -26.50 -4.98
CA VAL A 646 9.16 -25.64 -4.88
C VAL A 646 8.99 -24.57 -3.81
N LYS A 647 7.81 -23.94 -3.71
CA LYS A 647 7.51 -22.99 -2.64
C LYS A 647 7.54 -23.70 -1.28
N LEU A 648 6.94 -24.89 -1.16
CA LEU A 648 6.93 -25.65 0.09
C LEU A 648 8.35 -26.01 0.55
N GLN A 649 9.19 -26.46 -0.38
CA GLN A 649 10.57 -26.83 -0.12
C GLN A 649 11.41 -25.63 0.31
N ASN A 650 11.52 -24.61 -0.56
CA ASN A 650 12.39 -23.46 -0.32
C ASN A 650 11.91 -22.61 0.88
N THR A 651 10.59 -22.41 1.00
CA THR A 651 10.05 -21.51 2.03
C THR A 651 9.99 -22.16 3.40
N TYR A 652 9.83 -23.49 3.48
CA TYR A 652 9.63 -24.16 4.78
C TYR A 652 10.66 -25.26 5.02
N VAL A 653 10.72 -26.28 4.16
CA VAL A 653 11.51 -27.48 4.46
C VAL A 653 13.01 -27.18 4.57
N ASP A 654 13.54 -26.36 3.67
CA ASP A 654 14.97 -26.03 3.65
C ASP A 654 15.32 -24.83 4.54
N ALA A 655 14.36 -23.92 4.76
CA ALA A 655 14.57 -22.71 5.52
C ALA A 655 14.39 -22.90 7.05
N LEU A 656 13.40 -23.70 7.49
CA LEU A 656 13.12 -23.93 8.92
C LEU A 656 14.31 -24.49 9.70
N PRO A 657 15.13 -25.44 9.19
CA PRO A 657 16.33 -25.90 9.89
C PRO A 657 17.32 -24.76 10.21
N GLY A 658 17.39 -23.74 9.36
CA GLY A 658 18.23 -22.56 9.58
C GLY A 658 17.63 -21.55 10.56
N GLN A 659 16.40 -21.76 11.04
CA GLN A 659 15.71 -20.92 12.04
C GLN A 659 15.75 -21.54 13.44
N VAL A 660 16.45 -22.67 13.60
CA VAL A 660 16.65 -23.26 14.92
C VAL A 660 17.73 -22.48 15.66
N GLU A 661 17.33 -21.90 16.78
CA GLU A 661 18.23 -21.18 17.67
C GLU A 661 19.23 -22.14 18.31
N LYS A 662 20.51 -21.77 18.31
CA LYS A 662 21.58 -22.63 18.82
C LYS A 662 21.54 -22.77 20.33
N SER A 663 21.05 -21.75 21.03
CA SER A 663 20.99 -21.68 22.49
C SER A 663 19.96 -22.65 23.07
N SER A 664 18.81 -22.81 22.41
CA SER A 664 17.68 -23.62 22.88
C SER A 664 17.51 -24.93 22.10
N GLY A 665 18.04 -25.01 20.86
CA GLY A 665 17.75 -26.09 19.93
C GLY A 665 16.32 -26.05 19.37
N ARG A 666 15.61 -24.92 19.46
CA ARG A 666 14.19 -24.77 19.09
C ARG A 666 14.00 -23.60 18.12
N VAL A 667 12.85 -23.55 17.48
CA VAL A 667 12.42 -22.43 16.63
C VAL A 667 11.62 -21.44 17.48
N HIS A 668 11.97 -20.15 17.41
CA HIS A 668 11.32 -19.08 18.15
C HIS A 668 10.76 -18.05 17.17
N THR A 669 9.44 -18.07 16.95
CA THR A 669 8.78 -17.10 16.07
C THR A 669 8.49 -15.80 16.82
N ASP A 670 8.47 -14.67 16.11
CA ASP A 670 8.00 -13.40 16.65
C ASP A 670 6.50 -13.20 16.36
N TYR A 671 5.67 -13.14 17.40
CA TYR A 671 4.25 -12.79 17.33
C TYR A 671 4.04 -11.28 17.45
N VAL A 672 3.43 -10.64 16.46
CA VAL A 672 3.23 -9.19 16.44
C VAL A 672 1.75 -8.84 16.56
N GLN A 673 1.39 -8.02 17.55
CA GLN A 673 0.03 -7.55 17.81
C GLN A 673 -0.39 -6.40 16.88
N THR A 674 0.55 -5.60 16.39
CA THR A 674 0.30 -4.26 15.81
C THR A 674 0.43 -4.20 14.28
N ILE A 675 0.15 -5.30 13.57
CA ILE A 675 0.27 -5.35 12.08
C ILE A 675 -1.09 -5.40 11.40
N ALA A 676 -1.92 -6.40 11.72
CA ALA A 676 -3.14 -6.62 10.99
C ALA A 676 -4.25 -5.76 11.57
N ALA A 677 -4.80 -4.79 10.83
CA ALA A 677 -5.88 -3.91 11.27
C ALA A 677 -7.13 -4.63 11.84
N THR A 678 -7.27 -5.94 11.60
CA THR A 678 -8.31 -6.80 12.19
C THR A 678 -8.04 -7.20 13.66
N GLY A 679 -6.89 -6.84 14.23
CA GLY A 679 -6.46 -7.27 15.58
C GLY A 679 -5.86 -8.68 15.64
N ARG A 680 -5.71 -9.38 14.51
CA ARG A 680 -5.10 -10.72 14.52
C ARG A 680 -3.59 -10.63 14.72
N LEU A 681 -3.07 -11.52 15.57
CA LEU A 681 -1.63 -11.75 15.68
C LEU A 681 -1.06 -12.10 14.30
N SER A 682 0.13 -11.59 14.02
CA SER A 682 0.97 -11.99 12.90
C SER A 682 2.19 -12.76 13.42
N SER A 683 2.77 -13.65 12.63
CA SER A 683 3.98 -14.41 12.99
C SER A 683 5.10 -14.17 11.98
N ASN A 684 6.29 -13.87 12.47
CA ASN A 684 7.51 -13.62 11.69
C ASN A 684 8.68 -14.46 12.22
N ASN A 685 9.73 -14.62 11.39
CA ASN A 685 11.01 -15.24 11.76
C ASN A 685 10.92 -16.57 12.55
N PRO A 686 10.26 -17.63 12.04
CA PRO A 686 9.61 -17.76 10.74
C PRO A 686 8.10 -17.50 10.79
N ASN A 687 7.47 -17.24 9.64
CA ASN A 687 6.01 -17.13 9.59
C ASN A 687 5.34 -18.52 9.65
N LEU A 688 4.87 -18.89 10.84
CA LEU A 688 4.22 -20.19 11.10
C LEU A 688 2.76 -20.24 10.63
N GLN A 689 2.10 -19.09 10.45
CA GLN A 689 0.69 -19.01 10.05
C GLN A 689 0.46 -19.48 8.61
N ASN A 690 1.42 -19.23 7.73
CA ASN A 690 1.30 -19.52 6.30
C ASN A 690 1.61 -20.98 5.93
N ILE A 691 1.97 -21.84 6.90
CA ILE A 691 2.29 -23.25 6.63
C ILE A 691 1.03 -23.98 6.10
N PRO A 692 1.04 -24.51 4.86
CA PRO A 692 -0.14 -25.10 4.25
C PRO A 692 -0.74 -26.26 5.05
N ILE A 693 -2.08 -26.27 5.21
CA ILE A 693 -2.80 -27.25 6.05
C ILE A 693 -3.57 -28.31 5.27
N ARG A 694 -3.96 -27.99 4.03
CA ARG A 694 -4.93 -28.78 3.25
C ARG A 694 -4.26 -29.86 2.42
N THR A 695 -3.02 -29.64 2.00
CA THR A 695 -2.27 -30.59 1.18
C THR A 695 -1.57 -31.62 2.05
N GLU A 696 -1.43 -32.85 1.55
CA GLU A 696 -0.72 -33.92 2.25
C GLU A 696 0.73 -33.51 2.57
N ARG A 697 1.44 -32.91 1.60
CA ARG A 697 2.80 -32.40 1.78
C ARG A 697 2.86 -31.26 2.81
N GLY A 698 1.89 -30.35 2.84
CA GLY A 698 1.80 -29.32 3.89
C GLY A 698 1.63 -29.91 5.29
N ARG A 699 0.79 -30.97 5.42
CA ARG A 699 0.66 -31.72 6.67
C ARG A 699 1.95 -32.43 7.07
N GLN A 700 2.77 -32.89 6.12
CA GLN A 700 4.08 -33.45 6.42
C GLN A 700 5.01 -32.40 7.03
N VAL A 701 5.05 -31.16 6.53
CA VAL A 701 5.83 -30.08 7.17
C VAL A 701 5.41 -29.88 8.63
N ARG A 702 4.10 -29.92 8.92
CA ARG A 702 3.61 -29.83 10.31
C ARG A 702 4.04 -31.01 11.20
N LYS A 703 4.25 -32.21 10.65
CA LYS A 703 4.76 -33.36 11.41
C LYS A 703 6.20 -33.17 11.89
N ALA A 704 6.95 -32.25 11.28
CA ALA A 704 8.29 -31.92 11.75
C ALA A 704 8.26 -31.18 13.10
N PHE A 705 7.16 -30.53 13.46
CA PHE A 705 7.02 -29.89 14.76
C PHE A 705 6.65 -30.95 15.79
N ILE A 706 7.54 -31.18 16.74
CA ILE A 706 7.46 -32.27 17.71
C ILE A 706 7.40 -31.72 19.14
N PRO A 707 6.93 -32.53 20.12
CA PRO A 707 7.01 -32.15 21.52
C PRO A 707 8.45 -31.86 21.97
N ARG A 708 8.59 -31.13 23.09
CA ARG A 708 9.89 -30.81 23.69
C ARG A 708 10.69 -32.03 24.15
N SER A 709 10.01 -33.10 24.58
CA SER A 709 10.58 -34.38 24.95
C SER A 709 9.51 -35.47 24.94
N ASP A 710 9.91 -36.72 25.17
CA ASP A 710 9.02 -37.88 25.20
C ASP A 710 7.96 -37.83 26.31
N ASP A 711 8.19 -37.01 27.35
CA ASP A 711 7.24 -36.79 28.46
C ASP A 711 6.12 -35.79 28.10
N TYR A 712 6.18 -35.18 26.91
CA TYR A 712 5.25 -34.14 26.47
C TYR A 712 4.49 -34.56 25.21
N VAL A 713 3.29 -34.02 25.06
CA VAL A 713 2.47 -34.16 23.85
C VAL A 713 2.03 -32.79 23.34
N LEU A 714 1.88 -32.66 22.02
CA LEU A 714 1.30 -31.46 21.42
C LEU A 714 -0.23 -31.58 21.42
N LEU A 715 -0.90 -30.60 22.02
CA LEU A 715 -2.35 -30.46 21.99
C LEU A 715 -2.72 -29.29 21.08
N ALA A 716 -3.60 -29.53 20.11
CA ALA A 716 -4.14 -28.48 19.24
C ALA A 716 -5.62 -28.25 19.56
N ALA A 717 -5.97 -27.01 19.92
CA ALA A 717 -7.34 -26.56 20.11
C ALA A 717 -7.68 -25.50 19.05
N ASP A 718 -8.80 -25.68 18.35
CA ASP A 718 -9.22 -24.80 17.25
C ASP A 718 -10.67 -24.35 17.43
N TYR A 719 -10.93 -23.07 17.19
CA TYR A 719 -12.28 -22.53 17.24
C TYR A 719 -13.04 -22.87 15.95
N SER A 720 -13.92 -23.87 16.05
CA SER A 720 -14.74 -24.33 14.93
C SER A 720 -15.67 -23.23 14.42
N GLN A 721 -15.33 -22.68 13.24
CA GLN A 721 -16.15 -21.74 12.47
C GLN A 721 -16.49 -20.45 13.23
N ILE A 722 -15.55 -19.92 14.02
CA ILE A 722 -15.79 -18.76 14.89
C ILE A 722 -16.33 -17.53 14.16
N GLU A 723 -15.85 -17.25 12.94
CA GLU A 723 -16.32 -16.11 12.13
C GLU A 723 -17.82 -16.20 11.83
N LEU A 724 -18.32 -17.40 11.49
CA LEU A 724 -19.74 -17.61 11.22
C LEU A 724 -20.58 -17.59 12.50
N ARG A 725 -20.01 -17.96 13.64
CA ARG A 725 -20.69 -17.87 14.93
C ARG A 725 -20.81 -16.42 15.40
N ILE A 726 -19.75 -15.62 15.20
CA ILE A 726 -19.73 -14.19 15.51
C ILE A 726 -20.76 -13.46 14.64
N ILE A 727 -20.74 -13.65 13.31
CA ILE A 727 -21.68 -12.95 12.43
C ILE A 727 -23.13 -13.31 12.77
N ALA A 728 -23.43 -14.58 13.07
CA ALA A 728 -24.76 -15.01 13.47
C ALA A 728 -25.23 -14.34 14.77
N ALA A 729 -24.31 -14.16 15.72
CA ALA A 729 -24.59 -13.48 16.99
C ALA A 729 -24.78 -11.97 16.79
N LEU A 730 -23.91 -11.30 16.03
CA LEU A 730 -23.96 -9.86 15.79
C LEU A 730 -25.15 -9.44 14.94
N SER A 731 -25.51 -10.24 13.94
CA SER A 731 -26.70 -10.00 13.11
C SER A 731 -27.98 -10.50 13.75
N GLU A 732 -27.91 -11.20 14.90
CA GLU A 732 -29.03 -11.86 15.57
C GLU A 732 -29.88 -12.75 14.64
N GLU A 733 -29.24 -13.42 13.67
CA GLU A 733 -29.92 -14.19 12.63
C GLU A 733 -30.39 -15.55 13.18
N GLU A 734 -31.69 -15.70 13.41
CA GLU A 734 -32.24 -16.87 14.11
C GLU A 734 -31.97 -18.18 13.39
N THR A 735 -32.02 -18.21 12.07
CA THR A 735 -31.81 -19.45 11.30
C THR A 735 -30.36 -19.93 11.46
N MET A 736 -29.38 -19.02 11.46
CA MET A 736 -27.97 -19.38 11.69
C MET A 736 -27.73 -19.79 13.14
N ILE A 737 -28.27 -19.03 14.11
CA ILE A 737 -28.14 -19.35 15.54
C ILE A 737 -28.73 -20.73 15.84
N LYS A 738 -29.90 -21.05 15.28
CA LYS A 738 -30.55 -22.34 15.44
C LYS A 738 -29.71 -23.48 14.87
N ALA A 739 -29.21 -23.35 13.65
CA ALA A 739 -28.32 -24.35 13.04
C ALA A 739 -27.12 -24.66 13.95
N PHE A 740 -26.50 -23.65 14.55
CA PHE A 740 -25.39 -23.87 15.50
C PHE A 740 -25.82 -24.50 16.82
N LYS A 741 -27.01 -24.19 17.35
CA LYS A 741 -27.55 -24.79 18.58
C LYS A 741 -27.93 -26.25 18.39
N ASP A 742 -28.46 -26.58 17.21
CA ASP A 742 -28.91 -27.93 16.85
C ASP A 742 -27.73 -28.82 16.39
N GLY A 743 -26.51 -28.26 16.31
CA GLY A 743 -25.30 -28.99 15.91
C GLY A 743 -25.26 -29.31 14.41
N GLU A 744 -26.05 -28.60 13.59
CA GLU A 744 -26.10 -28.79 12.16
C GLU A 744 -24.82 -28.29 11.47
N ASP A 745 -24.47 -28.90 10.34
CA ASP A 745 -23.45 -28.34 9.46
C ASP A 745 -24.00 -27.10 8.77
N ILE A 746 -23.55 -25.92 9.21
CA ILE A 746 -24.01 -24.63 8.69
C ILE A 746 -23.91 -24.54 7.16
N HIS A 747 -22.88 -25.13 6.54
CA HIS A 747 -22.72 -25.07 5.09
C HIS A 747 -23.72 -25.98 4.37
N ALA A 748 -24.02 -27.14 4.94
CA ALA A 748 -25.06 -28.02 4.41
C ALA A 748 -26.46 -27.42 4.63
N SER A 749 -26.70 -26.81 5.78
CA SER A 749 -27.95 -26.09 6.09
C SER A 749 -28.16 -24.92 5.12
N THR A 750 -27.13 -24.08 4.88
CA THR A 750 -27.18 -23.05 3.85
C THR A 750 -27.43 -23.63 2.47
N ALA A 751 -26.73 -24.70 2.07
CA ALA A 751 -26.93 -25.32 0.76
C ALA A 751 -28.36 -25.85 0.59
N SER A 752 -28.93 -26.48 1.62
CA SER A 752 -30.30 -26.98 1.63
C SER A 752 -31.30 -25.87 1.37
N GLN A 753 -31.16 -24.72 2.05
CA GLN A 753 -32.04 -23.57 1.89
C GLN A 753 -31.86 -22.88 0.53
N VAL A 754 -30.61 -22.68 0.11
CA VAL A 754 -30.27 -21.94 -1.12
C VAL A 754 -30.62 -22.72 -2.38
N PHE A 755 -30.35 -24.03 -2.40
CA PHE A 755 -30.66 -24.90 -3.54
C PHE A 755 -32.05 -25.55 -3.43
N ASN A 756 -32.79 -25.28 -2.34
CA ASN A 756 -34.12 -25.83 -2.07
C ASN A 756 -34.17 -27.36 -2.16
N VAL A 757 -33.20 -28.03 -1.53
CA VAL A 757 -33.10 -29.50 -1.43
C VAL A 757 -33.11 -29.92 0.04
N PRO A 758 -33.65 -31.08 0.42
CA PRO A 758 -33.55 -31.60 1.79
C PRO A 758 -32.09 -31.68 2.26
N LEU A 759 -31.83 -31.42 3.54
CA LEU A 759 -30.47 -31.43 4.12
C LEU A 759 -29.71 -32.74 3.83
N GLU A 760 -30.42 -33.87 3.83
CA GLU A 760 -29.87 -35.20 3.55
C GLU A 760 -29.48 -35.40 2.07
N GLU A 761 -30.05 -34.61 1.16
CA GLU A 761 -29.80 -34.67 -0.28
C GLU A 761 -28.75 -33.67 -0.75
N VAL A 762 -28.19 -32.86 0.16
CA VAL A 762 -27.16 -31.88 -0.17
C VAL A 762 -25.90 -32.58 -0.68
N THR A 763 -25.57 -32.34 -1.94
CA THR A 763 -24.36 -32.87 -2.56
C THR A 763 -23.09 -32.19 -2.03
N ARG A 764 -21.93 -32.86 -2.18
CA ARG A 764 -20.62 -32.28 -1.81
C ARG A 764 -20.33 -30.97 -2.56
N GLU A 765 -20.74 -30.87 -3.82
CA GLU A 765 -20.55 -29.67 -4.63
C GLU A 765 -21.41 -28.51 -4.11
N GLN A 766 -22.70 -28.74 -3.86
CA GLN A 766 -23.60 -27.74 -3.27
C GLN A 766 -23.10 -27.25 -1.92
N ARG A 767 -22.64 -28.15 -1.05
CA ARG A 767 -22.03 -27.80 0.24
C ARG A 767 -20.76 -26.96 0.06
N SER A 768 -19.92 -27.29 -0.92
CA SER A 768 -18.69 -26.52 -1.21
C SER A 768 -19.01 -25.11 -1.71
N ASN A 769 -19.98 -24.98 -2.62
CA ASN A 769 -20.43 -23.69 -3.12
C ASN A 769 -21.05 -22.84 -1.99
N ALA A 770 -21.92 -23.43 -1.16
CA ALA A 770 -22.50 -22.75 0.01
C ALA A 770 -21.44 -22.34 1.04
N LYS A 771 -20.36 -23.10 1.18
CA LYS A 771 -19.21 -22.70 2.00
C LYS A 771 -18.51 -21.47 1.43
N THR A 772 -18.21 -21.46 0.12
CA THR A 772 -17.59 -20.31 -0.54
C THR A 772 -18.48 -19.06 -0.42
N VAL A 773 -19.79 -19.23 -0.50
CA VAL A 773 -20.78 -18.16 -0.33
C VAL A 773 -20.78 -17.62 1.10
N ASN A 774 -20.90 -18.50 2.10
CA ASN A 774 -20.91 -18.13 3.52
C ASN A 774 -19.69 -17.27 3.89
N PHE A 775 -18.49 -17.70 3.50
CA PHE A 775 -17.28 -16.90 3.74
C PHE A 775 -17.21 -15.67 2.83
N GLY A 776 -17.54 -15.82 1.54
CA GLY A 776 -17.46 -14.73 0.57
C GLY A 776 -18.35 -13.53 0.92
N ILE A 777 -19.59 -13.77 1.36
CA ILE A 777 -20.54 -12.71 1.70
C ILE A 777 -20.08 -11.92 2.92
N ILE A 778 -19.53 -12.59 3.95
CA ILE A 778 -18.95 -11.91 5.12
C ILE A 778 -17.84 -10.94 4.71
N TYR A 779 -17.05 -11.29 3.69
CA TYR A 779 -15.99 -10.44 3.15
C TYR A 779 -16.46 -9.52 2.00
N GLY A 780 -17.77 -9.38 1.76
CA GLY A 780 -18.33 -8.47 0.76
C GLY A 780 -18.05 -8.87 -0.70
N VAL A 781 -17.89 -10.16 -0.98
CA VAL A 781 -17.63 -10.66 -2.34
C VAL A 781 -18.81 -10.37 -3.26
N SER A 782 -18.53 -9.76 -4.41
CA SER A 782 -19.52 -9.53 -5.47
C SER A 782 -19.87 -10.81 -6.23
N ALA A 783 -21.00 -10.83 -6.95
CA ALA A 783 -21.36 -11.93 -7.84
C ALA A 783 -20.26 -12.29 -8.87
N PHE A 784 -19.50 -11.29 -9.34
CA PHE A 784 -18.34 -11.53 -10.19
C PHE A 784 -17.22 -12.26 -9.44
N GLY A 785 -16.89 -11.81 -8.22
CA GLY A 785 -15.88 -12.46 -7.39
C GLY A 785 -16.26 -13.90 -7.05
N LEU A 786 -17.53 -14.13 -6.73
CA LEU A 786 -18.05 -15.46 -6.40
C LEU A 786 -17.99 -16.41 -7.62
N SER A 787 -18.33 -15.93 -8.81
CA SER A 787 -18.25 -16.73 -10.05
C SER A 787 -16.82 -17.15 -10.41
N ASN A 788 -15.80 -16.43 -9.94
CA ASN A 788 -14.40 -16.80 -10.15
C ASN A 788 -13.90 -17.85 -9.15
N GLN A 789 -14.64 -18.07 -8.04
CA GLN A 789 -14.27 -19.00 -6.97
C GLN A 789 -15.15 -20.26 -6.93
N THR A 790 -16.17 -20.32 -7.79
CA THR A 790 -17.14 -21.42 -7.85
C THR A 790 -17.29 -21.88 -9.30
N SER A 791 -17.93 -23.04 -9.51
CA SER A 791 -18.30 -23.54 -10.84
C SER A 791 -19.47 -22.77 -11.48
N LEU A 792 -20.01 -21.76 -10.79
CA LEU A 792 -21.24 -21.07 -11.16
C LEU A 792 -21.00 -19.92 -12.13
N SER A 793 -21.94 -19.71 -13.05
CA SER A 793 -21.99 -18.50 -13.88
C SER A 793 -22.21 -17.24 -13.03
N ARG A 794 -21.97 -16.06 -13.61
CA ARG A 794 -22.25 -14.77 -12.95
C ARG A 794 -23.72 -14.60 -12.57
N SER A 795 -24.63 -15.08 -13.42
CA SER A 795 -26.07 -15.03 -13.16
C SER A 795 -26.46 -15.93 -12.01
N GLU A 796 -25.97 -17.17 -12.00
CA GLU A 796 -26.22 -18.13 -10.91
C GLU A 796 -25.60 -17.64 -9.60
N SER A 797 -24.39 -17.08 -9.64
CA SER A 797 -23.73 -16.49 -8.48
C SER A 797 -24.53 -15.33 -7.88
N LYS A 798 -25.13 -14.48 -8.73
CA LYS A 798 -26.00 -13.39 -8.29
C LYS A 798 -27.28 -13.94 -7.66
N GLU A 799 -27.95 -14.87 -8.32
CA GLU A 799 -29.16 -15.51 -7.81
C GLU A 799 -28.92 -16.21 -6.47
N LEU A 800 -27.75 -16.82 -6.31
CA LEU A 800 -27.33 -17.45 -5.06
C LEU A 800 -27.17 -16.41 -3.95
N ILE A 801 -26.48 -15.29 -4.20
CA ILE A 801 -26.35 -14.19 -3.23
C ILE A 801 -27.73 -13.61 -2.87
N ASP A 802 -28.59 -13.37 -3.86
CA ASP A 802 -29.94 -12.84 -3.64
C ASP A 802 -30.80 -13.82 -2.82
N THR A 803 -30.65 -15.13 -3.06
CA THR A 803 -31.33 -16.18 -2.29
C THR A 803 -30.79 -16.26 -0.87
N TYR A 804 -29.47 -16.15 -0.70
CA TYR A 804 -28.83 -16.13 0.61
C TYR A 804 -29.35 -14.98 1.49
N TYR A 805 -29.46 -13.76 0.97
CA TYR A 805 -30.03 -12.64 1.72
C TYR A 805 -31.53 -12.77 2.00
N LYS A 806 -32.28 -13.49 1.14
CA LYS A 806 -33.67 -13.84 1.45
C LYS A 806 -33.79 -14.86 2.57
N THR A 807 -32.86 -15.81 2.64
CA THR A 807 -32.80 -16.82 3.71
C THR A 807 -32.34 -16.22 5.04
N TYR A 808 -31.41 -15.25 5.00
CA TYR A 808 -30.81 -14.61 6.17
C TYR A 808 -31.06 -13.08 6.15
N PRO A 809 -32.31 -12.64 6.32
CA PRO A 809 -32.68 -11.24 6.16
C PRO A 809 -32.05 -10.33 7.21
N LYS A 810 -31.84 -10.79 8.45
CA LYS A 810 -31.22 -9.95 9.49
C LYS A 810 -29.74 -9.75 9.26
N LEU A 811 -29.07 -10.75 8.70
CA LEU A 811 -27.69 -10.61 8.24
C LEU A 811 -27.56 -9.55 7.15
N SER A 812 -28.46 -9.55 6.17
CA SER A 812 -28.47 -8.52 5.12
C SER A 812 -28.62 -7.11 5.70
N ASN A 813 -29.54 -6.93 6.65
CA ASN A 813 -29.77 -5.65 7.30
C ASN A 813 -28.55 -5.20 8.11
N TYR A 814 -27.98 -6.10 8.92
CA TYR A 814 -26.78 -5.84 9.69
C TYR A 814 -25.62 -5.35 8.81
N ILE A 815 -25.36 -6.00 7.67
CA ILE A 815 -24.30 -5.57 6.74
C ILE A 815 -24.58 -4.17 6.18
N ALA A 816 -25.84 -3.88 5.79
CA ALA A 816 -26.21 -2.57 5.27
C ALA A 816 -26.07 -1.46 6.33
N ASP A 817 -26.51 -1.74 7.55
CA ASP A 817 -26.44 -0.82 8.69
C ASP A 817 -24.98 -0.54 9.09
N GLN A 818 -24.11 -1.56 9.09
CA GLN A 818 -22.69 -1.40 9.35
C GLN A 818 -22.00 -0.54 8.29
N VAL A 819 -22.34 -0.69 7.01
CA VAL A 819 -21.81 0.16 5.93
C VAL A 819 -22.29 1.60 6.07
N ALA A 820 -23.54 1.81 6.46
CA ALA A 820 -24.08 3.15 6.71
C ALA A 820 -23.37 3.81 7.90
N TYR A 821 -23.22 3.07 9.01
CA TYR A 821 -22.50 3.52 10.20
C TYR A 821 -21.07 3.93 9.88
N ALA A 822 -20.32 3.09 9.14
CA ALA A 822 -18.94 3.36 8.75
C ALA A 822 -18.80 4.63 7.89
N ARG A 823 -19.75 4.89 6.99
CA ARG A 823 -19.75 6.12 6.17
C ARG A 823 -19.99 7.38 6.99
N GLU A 824 -20.80 7.28 8.03
CA GLU A 824 -21.14 8.41 8.91
C GLU A 824 -20.04 8.68 9.94
N HIS A 825 -19.45 7.63 10.53
CA HIS A 825 -18.56 7.74 11.69
C HIS A 825 -17.07 7.57 11.36
N GLY A 826 -16.73 7.01 10.20
CA GLY A 826 -15.33 6.78 9.78
C GLY A 826 -14.67 5.54 10.41
N TYR A 827 -15.39 4.75 11.21
CA TYR A 827 -14.92 3.50 11.83
C TYR A 827 -16.04 2.45 11.92
N VAL A 828 -15.70 1.23 12.33
CA VAL A 828 -16.64 0.13 12.64
C VAL A 828 -16.42 -0.36 14.07
N SER A 829 -17.48 -0.86 14.73
CA SER A 829 -17.44 -1.33 16.12
C SER A 829 -18.15 -2.66 16.31
#